data_AF-A0A7S2KHZ9-F1
#
_entry.id   AF-A0A7S2KHZ9-F1
#
_cell.length_a   1.000
_cell.length_b   1.000
_cell.length_c   1.000
_cell.angle_alpha   90.00
_cell.angle_beta   90.00
_cell.angle_gamma   90.00
#
_symmetry.space_group_name_H-M   'P 1'
#
loop_
_entity.id
_entity.type
_entity.pdbx_description
1 polymer ?
#
loop_
_entity_poly.entity_id
_entity_poly.type
_entity_poly.pdbx_seq_one_letter_code
_entity_poly.pdbx_strand_id
1 'polypeptide(L)'
;MGKRNGRKQAEEQKQPEPDPEPDYTFEAPSTPKVLFYTIFLPLILLVWYGKGITPPDDPNYTIDGSRNDALQQQHHPSSGGGRRNDAVNLTPTVSPNAASRPTVSGVSSSAKMSHGAGGFNNPSGKRPQSTHQRGHIPERAQVDGKIAMLRKNVDEQPFNVKSLIELANNLRNRNTIYAEGGIDDKEVIWCYDRAIALLKDTKNQAAQMGAKDQVALVDTFLCMTTYYLGLVWSGSDMYEDAIKVFSEAQNYKCQPDEYINIIMKRGYAYMIMGDYENAVKDYFEMYKLDKDRFLHEGLGTVVRIAESKADVIPGGWNWIVNVVEKDLRRITHELDSAYETSLRELAAKKLQKMHLALWTYHDKITKDRDNAWKHLEQSQYFKQVYTMSLPEMEIEHSRGLKEIFNVDFIQKIKGAGNMSRMPIFIVGFPRSGTTLLERVLDAHPQVAGLGENSIMNGKVGSIRSQLQDSYKRGWSYVHQVITTIGNEVVTSMEKRWDNIVDSRFRDGEDSNEVKPTRIIDKLNTNHRNVGFIHMLFPNALIIHAARNPMDSVFSAYKHDFNVEFPMPDGSTKNFDNMCRMDTAVEVYQVYRDIMDHWESVMPGRIMHVRYEELVHDLEGVAKAVIAAAGLTWHDEILNFHLRKQAVNTWSSTQVRKGINTKGIDTWKKYEAQLEPMLEMLGDYIDYDLTTSHYTPIKENF
;
A
#
# COMPACT_ATOMS: atom_id res chain seq x y z
N MET A 1 -32.92 52.56 48.41
CA MET A 1 -33.08 52.36 49.87
C MET A 1 -33.50 50.91 50.09
N GLY A 2 -33.08 50.17 51.11
CA GLY A 2 -32.09 50.42 52.17
C GLY A 2 -31.63 49.09 52.80
N LYS A 3 -30.47 49.07 53.48
CA LYS A 3 -29.86 47.84 54.03
C LYS A 3 -30.52 47.37 55.33
N ARG A 4 -30.48 46.05 55.59
CA ARG A 4 -30.32 45.49 56.95
C ARG A 4 -29.28 44.37 56.93
N ASN A 5 -28.31 44.45 57.84
CA ASN A 5 -27.30 43.41 58.06
C ASN A 5 -27.74 42.47 59.19
N GLY A 6 -27.33 41.20 59.11
CA GLY A 6 -27.42 40.25 60.22
C GLY A 6 -26.30 39.20 60.11
N ARG A 7 -25.21 39.36 60.88
CA ARG A 7 -24.17 38.33 61.00
C ARG A 7 -24.66 37.20 61.90
N LYS A 8 -24.32 35.95 61.57
CA LYS A 8 -23.53 35.10 62.47
C LYS A 8 -22.95 33.85 61.77
N GLN A 9 -21.68 33.60 62.10
CA GLN A 9 -20.94 32.32 62.18
C GLN A 9 -21.07 31.29 61.05
N ALA A 10 -19.92 30.88 60.52
CA ALA A 10 -19.77 29.70 59.69
C ALA A 10 -19.49 28.46 60.56
N GLU A 11 -19.87 27.29 60.07
CA GLU A 11 -19.39 25.99 60.57
C GLU A 11 -18.52 25.36 59.49
N GLU A 12 -17.31 24.95 59.85
CA GLU A 12 -16.37 24.27 58.95
C GLU A 12 -16.77 22.80 58.78
N GLN A 13 -17.59 22.51 57.77
CA GLN A 13 -17.72 21.13 57.30
C GLN A 13 -16.43 20.73 56.56
N LYS A 14 -15.53 20.06 57.29
CA LYS A 14 -14.36 19.40 56.70
C LYS A 14 -14.82 18.44 55.61
N GLN A 15 -14.33 18.67 54.39
CA GLN A 15 -14.31 17.61 53.38
C GLN A 15 -13.38 16.48 53.87
N PRO A 16 -13.67 15.21 53.58
CA PRO A 16 -12.71 14.14 53.80
C PRO A 16 -11.47 14.39 52.95
N GLU A 17 -10.29 14.10 53.51
CA GLU A 17 -9.04 14.12 52.76
C GLU A 17 -9.10 13.05 51.66
N PRO A 18 -8.59 13.33 50.44
CA PRO A 18 -8.43 12.27 49.44
C PRO A 18 -7.36 11.28 49.92
N ASP A 19 -7.56 9.99 49.65
CA ASP A 19 -6.53 8.98 49.87
C ASP A 19 -5.23 9.38 49.12
N PRO A 20 -4.05 9.18 49.73
CA PRO A 20 -2.78 9.52 49.09
C PRO A 20 -2.58 8.71 47.82
N GLU A 21 -2.27 9.38 46.70
CA GLU A 21 -1.99 8.72 45.44
C GLU A 21 -0.79 7.76 45.58
N PRO A 22 -0.85 6.55 45.00
CA PRO A 22 0.29 5.64 45.00
C PRO A 22 1.46 6.23 44.21
N ASP A 23 2.63 6.30 44.84
CA ASP A 23 3.87 6.90 44.31
C ASP A 23 4.47 6.07 43.15
N TYR A 24 3.92 6.25 41.95
CA TYR A 24 4.40 5.62 40.72
C TYR A 24 5.64 6.34 40.17
N THR A 25 6.77 6.08 40.82
CA THR A 25 8.11 6.45 40.33
C THR A 25 8.46 5.68 39.04
N PHE A 26 8.08 6.22 37.90
CA PHE A 26 8.46 5.71 36.57
C PHE A 26 9.95 5.98 36.28
N GLU A 27 10.81 4.99 36.51
CA GLU A 27 12.15 4.98 35.90
C GLU A 27 12.03 4.77 34.38
N ALA A 28 12.55 5.73 33.60
CA ALA A 28 12.48 5.68 32.14
C ALA A 28 13.47 4.65 31.55
N PRO A 29 13.01 3.61 30.82
CA PRO A 29 13.92 2.66 30.18
C PRO A 29 14.54 3.28 28.92
N SER A 30 15.87 3.37 28.88
CA SER A 30 16.59 3.76 27.66
C SER A 30 16.70 2.59 26.66
N THR A 31 16.69 2.93 25.37
CA THR A 31 16.71 2.00 24.23
C THR A 31 18.08 1.32 24.01
N PRO A 32 18.20 0.29 23.15
CA PRO A 32 17.35 -0.90 23.07
C PRO A 32 18.22 -2.18 22.97
N LYS A 33 18.39 -2.94 24.07
CA LYS A 33 19.19 -4.19 24.07
C LYS A 33 18.54 -5.42 24.74
N VAL A 34 17.35 -5.27 25.32
CA VAL A 34 16.73 -6.30 26.18
C VAL A 34 16.12 -7.46 25.37
N LEU A 35 15.54 -7.21 24.18
CA LEU A 35 14.86 -8.23 23.36
C LEU A 35 15.69 -9.49 23.09
N PHE A 36 17.01 -9.37 23.01
CA PHE A 36 17.87 -10.52 22.66
C PHE A 36 18.01 -11.53 23.82
N TYR A 37 17.81 -11.11 25.07
CA TYR A 37 18.08 -11.96 26.25
C TYR A 37 16.82 -12.52 26.90
N THR A 38 15.68 -11.81 26.86
CA THR A 38 14.42 -12.29 27.47
C THR A 38 13.65 -13.29 26.61
N ILE A 39 13.80 -13.26 25.29
CA ILE A 39 13.03 -14.11 24.36
C ILE A 39 13.80 -15.37 23.92
N PHE A 40 15.11 -15.28 23.70
CA PHE A 40 15.90 -16.41 23.19
C PHE A 40 16.31 -17.44 24.24
N LEU A 41 16.46 -17.05 25.51
CA LEU A 41 16.92 -17.98 26.55
C LEU A 41 15.91 -19.09 26.89
N PRO A 42 14.58 -18.83 26.97
CA PRO A 42 13.57 -19.90 27.09
C PRO A 42 13.50 -20.81 25.86
N LEU A 43 13.76 -20.27 24.66
CA LEU A 43 13.77 -21.01 23.40
C LEU A 43 14.89 -22.07 23.35
N ILE A 44 16.03 -21.82 24.01
CA ILE A 44 17.12 -22.81 24.13
C ILE A 44 16.70 -24.02 24.98
N LEU A 45 15.85 -23.83 25.99
CA LEU A 45 15.37 -24.92 26.85
C LEU A 45 14.30 -25.79 26.17
N LEU A 46 13.41 -25.19 25.36
CA LEU A 46 12.42 -25.94 24.59
C LEU A 46 13.01 -26.76 23.44
N VAL A 47 14.17 -26.35 22.89
CA VAL A 47 14.86 -27.08 21.81
C VAL A 47 15.69 -28.28 22.32
N TRP A 48 15.96 -28.38 23.63
CA TRP A 48 16.84 -29.41 24.19
C TRP A 48 16.13 -30.67 24.73
N TYR A 49 14.84 -30.60 25.07
CA TYR A 49 14.07 -31.76 25.57
C TYR A 49 13.08 -32.33 24.54
N GLY A 50 13.62 -32.76 23.40
CA GLY A 50 12.85 -33.52 22.42
C GLY A 50 12.55 -34.95 22.89
N LYS A 51 11.28 -35.35 22.83
CA LYS A 51 10.87 -36.70 22.46
C LYS A 51 9.80 -36.59 21.38
N GLY A 52 9.99 -37.30 20.28
CA GLY A 52 9.02 -37.34 19.20
C GLY A 52 7.72 -37.99 19.66
N ILE A 53 6.59 -37.36 19.31
CA ILE A 53 5.25 -37.95 19.45
C ILE A 53 4.83 -38.35 18.04
N THR A 54 4.73 -39.66 17.79
CA THR A 54 4.09 -40.19 16.59
C THR A 54 2.59 -39.90 16.64
N PRO A 55 1.93 -39.60 15.51
CA PRO A 55 0.48 -39.52 15.47
C PRO A 55 -0.16 -40.88 15.79
N PRO A 56 -1.43 -40.93 16.23
CA PRO A 56 -2.21 -42.16 16.20
C PRO A 56 -2.48 -42.59 14.76
N ASP A 57 -2.59 -43.89 14.51
CA ASP A 57 -3.06 -44.41 13.23
C ASP A 57 -4.55 -44.05 13.03
N ASP A 58 -4.87 -43.29 11.97
CA ASP A 58 -6.25 -43.11 11.47
C ASP A 58 -6.46 -44.02 10.25
N PRO A 59 -7.32 -45.06 10.35
CA PRO A 59 -7.56 -45.98 9.24
C PRO A 59 -8.30 -45.40 8.03
N ASN A 60 -8.85 -44.17 8.10
CA ASN A 60 -9.87 -43.69 7.16
C ASN A 60 -9.43 -42.58 6.19
N TYR A 61 -8.13 -42.25 6.08
CA TYR A 61 -7.65 -41.22 5.14
C TYR A 61 -7.04 -41.79 3.86
N THR A 62 -7.87 -42.27 2.92
CA THR A 62 -7.44 -42.69 1.59
C THR A 62 -7.21 -41.51 0.65
N ILE A 63 -5.95 -41.31 0.23
CA ILE A 63 -5.59 -40.38 -0.85
C ILE A 63 -5.70 -41.10 -2.20
N ASP A 64 -6.46 -40.54 -3.14
CA ASP A 64 -6.52 -41.03 -4.52
C ASP A 64 -5.25 -40.67 -5.30
N GLY A 65 -4.30 -41.59 -5.32
CA GLY A 65 -3.03 -41.47 -6.05
C GLY A 65 -3.10 -42.06 -7.46
N SER A 66 -3.84 -41.45 -8.39
CA SER A 66 -4.08 -42.02 -9.73
C SER A 66 -3.72 -41.12 -10.94
N ARG A 67 -2.57 -40.41 -10.90
CA ARG A 67 -1.96 -39.77 -12.10
C ARG A 67 -0.46 -39.45 -11.97
N ASN A 68 0.41 -40.43 -12.28
CA ASN A 68 1.71 -40.22 -12.96
C ASN A 68 2.44 -41.56 -13.15
N ASP A 69 2.01 -42.32 -14.17
CA ASP A 69 2.71 -43.55 -14.60
C ASP A 69 3.00 -43.47 -16.11
N ALA A 70 4.19 -42.94 -16.45
CA ALA A 70 4.79 -43.04 -17.78
C ALA A 70 6.29 -42.71 -17.73
N LEU A 71 7.10 -43.51 -18.45
CA LEU A 71 8.50 -43.25 -18.82
C LEU A 71 9.56 -43.21 -17.69
N GLN A 72 9.94 -44.40 -17.23
CA GLN A 72 11.35 -44.69 -16.95
C GLN A 72 11.88 -45.82 -17.85
N GLN A 73 13.22 -45.89 -17.91
CA GLN A 73 14.08 -46.95 -18.48
C GLN A 73 14.35 -46.93 -20.00
N GLN A 74 15.62 -46.69 -20.35
CA GLN A 74 16.49 -47.74 -20.90
C GLN A 74 17.97 -47.47 -20.55
N HIS A 75 18.83 -48.48 -20.70
CA HIS A 75 20.16 -48.55 -20.07
C HIS A 75 21.35 -48.08 -20.96
N HIS A 76 22.46 -47.76 -20.29
CA HIS A 76 23.81 -47.74 -20.89
C HIS A 76 24.20 -49.13 -21.45
N PRO A 77 25.19 -49.18 -22.35
CA PRO A 77 26.52 -49.64 -21.92
C PRO A 77 27.67 -48.70 -22.33
N SER A 78 28.90 -49.03 -21.93
CA SER A 78 30.07 -48.12 -21.96
C SER A 78 31.27 -48.65 -22.78
N SER A 79 31.93 -47.73 -23.48
CA SER A 79 33.36 -47.76 -23.89
C SER A 79 33.65 -46.50 -24.73
N GLY A 80 34.88 -46.00 -24.88
CA GLY A 80 36.14 -46.38 -24.23
C GLY A 80 37.34 -45.83 -25.00
N GLY A 81 38.27 -45.14 -24.31
CA GLY A 81 39.49 -44.60 -24.90
C GLY A 81 39.58 -43.06 -24.87
N GLY A 82 40.78 -42.53 -24.68
CA GLY A 82 41.06 -41.10 -24.69
C GLY A 82 42.56 -40.81 -24.79
N ARG A 83 42.94 -39.55 -25.02
CA ARG A 83 44.34 -39.08 -24.94
C ARG A 83 44.41 -37.55 -24.76
N ARG A 84 44.98 -37.16 -23.62
CA ARG A 84 46.05 -36.16 -23.41
C ARG A 84 46.12 -34.88 -24.28
N ASN A 85 46.36 -33.77 -23.56
CA ASN A 85 47.28 -32.66 -23.90
C ASN A 85 46.82 -31.67 -25.01
N ASP A 86 47.15 -30.37 -24.98
CA ASP A 86 47.96 -29.56 -24.04
C ASP A 86 47.33 -28.16 -23.80
N ALA A 87 47.86 -27.40 -22.84
CA ALA A 87 47.48 -26.00 -22.59
C ALA A 87 48.65 -25.04 -22.91
N VAL A 88 48.36 -23.78 -23.25
CA VAL A 88 49.26 -22.61 -23.06
C VAL A 88 48.48 -21.29 -23.21
N ASN A 89 48.89 -20.25 -22.49
CA ASN A 89 48.33 -18.89 -22.55
C ASN A 89 49.19 -17.95 -23.43
N LEU A 90 48.65 -16.79 -23.83
CA LEU A 90 49.22 -15.42 -23.63
C LEU A 90 48.99 -14.40 -24.78
N THR A 91 48.04 -13.49 -24.55
CA THR A 91 48.13 -12.00 -24.72
C THR A 91 48.47 -11.33 -26.09
N PRO A 92 48.12 -10.02 -26.28
CA PRO A 92 47.95 -9.43 -27.62
C PRO A 92 49.09 -8.49 -28.10
N THR A 93 49.01 -8.09 -29.38
CA THR A 93 49.86 -7.09 -30.05
C THR A 93 49.15 -5.72 -30.23
N VAL A 94 49.92 -4.67 -30.56
CA VAL A 94 49.55 -3.24 -30.33
C VAL A 94 50.08 -2.31 -31.44
N SER A 95 49.33 -1.23 -31.74
CA SER A 95 49.76 0.03 -32.41
C SER A 95 50.09 0.02 -33.92
N PRO A 96 50.23 1.20 -34.59
CA PRO A 96 49.57 2.51 -34.37
C PRO A 96 49.18 3.27 -35.67
N ASN A 97 48.42 4.38 -35.56
CA ASN A 97 48.78 5.67 -36.18
C ASN A 97 47.94 6.86 -35.64
N ALA A 98 48.30 8.11 -35.98
CA ALA A 98 47.87 9.33 -35.27
C ALA A 98 47.59 10.55 -36.19
N ALA A 99 47.46 11.75 -35.57
CA ALA A 99 47.14 13.09 -36.13
C ALA A 99 45.64 13.38 -36.42
N SER A 100 45.10 14.59 -36.23
CA SER A 100 45.60 15.82 -35.56
C SER A 100 44.45 16.76 -35.11
N ARG A 101 44.75 17.77 -34.29
CA ARG A 101 43.87 18.94 -33.99
C ARG A 101 44.32 20.17 -34.82
N PRO A 102 43.48 21.22 -34.95
CA PRO A 102 43.72 22.40 -34.11
C PRO A 102 42.44 23.03 -33.49
N THR A 103 42.62 24.11 -32.73
CA THR A 103 41.60 24.80 -31.90
C THR A 103 41.47 26.28 -32.25
N VAL A 104 40.28 26.88 -32.08
CA VAL A 104 40.06 28.34 -31.99
C VAL A 104 39.08 28.63 -30.83
N SER A 105 39.08 29.85 -30.28
CA SER A 105 38.49 30.25 -28.99
C SER A 105 37.70 31.58 -29.04
N GLY A 106 36.89 31.85 -28.01
CA GLY A 106 36.21 33.14 -27.79
C GLY A 106 34.92 33.02 -26.94
N VAL A 107 34.53 34.00 -26.10
CA VAL A 107 35.13 34.50 -24.83
C VAL A 107 34.17 35.57 -24.24
N SER A 108 33.64 35.35 -23.02
CA SER A 108 33.16 36.36 -22.04
C SER A 108 32.53 35.62 -20.83
N SER A 109 32.97 35.68 -19.56
CA SER A 109 33.15 36.80 -18.60
C SER A 109 31.83 37.46 -18.16
N SER A 110 31.51 37.67 -16.87
CA SER A 110 32.13 37.37 -15.54
C SER A 110 31.05 37.58 -14.43
N ALA A 111 31.16 37.28 -13.13
CA ALA A 111 32.26 37.07 -12.15
C ALA A 111 31.94 35.82 -11.25
N LYS A 112 32.48 35.45 -10.05
CA LYS A 112 33.28 36.03 -8.93
C LYS A 112 32.51 37.07 -8.07
N MET A 113 32.67 37.24 -6.74
CA MET A 113 33.66 36.88 -5.68
C MET A 113 32.93 36.62 -4.33
N SER A 114 33.49 36.12 -3.21
CA SER A 114 34.72 35.35 -2.90
C SER A 114 34.82 34.94 -1.41
N HIS A 115 35.43 33.78 -1.14
CA HIS A 115 36.20 33.42 0.08
C HIS A 115 35.42 33.21 1.41
N GLY A 116 35.99 32.47 2.38
CA GLY A 116 37.36 31.92 2.46
C GLY A 116 37.47 30.59 3.22
N ALA A 117 38.67 29.98 3.14
CA ALA A 117 39.00 28.72 3.81
C ALA A 117 40.36 28.85 4.54
N GLY A 118 40.51 28.13 5.65
CA GLY A 118 41.77 28.01 6.39
C GLY A 118 42.16 26.54 6.56
N GLY A 119 43.46 26.24 6.41
CA GLY A 119 44.03 24.95 6.82
C GLY A 119 44.33 24.89 8.32
N PHE A 120 45.04 23.89 8.84
CA PHE A 120 45.82 22.85 8.16
C PHE A 120 45.97 21.62 9.10
N ASN A 121 46.68 20.59 8.61
CA ASN A 121 47.25 19.44 9.34
C ASN A 121 46.31 18.28 9.71
N ASN A 122 46.77 17.07 9.35
CA ASN A 122 46.14 15.79 9.60
C ASN A 122 47.23 14.77 9.99
N PRO A 123 47.45 14.47 11.29
CA PRO A 123 48.38 13.44 11.73
C PRO A 123 47.74 12.05 11.64
N SER A 124 48.49 11.07 11.14
CA SER A 124 48.03 9.72 10.87
C SER A 124 47.55 8.97 12.12
N GLY A 125 46.25 8.73 12.23
CA GLY A 125 45.65 7.83 13.22
C GLY A 125 44.71 6.82 12.57
N LYS A 126 44.98 5.51 12.70
CA LYS A 126 44.08 4.45 12.23
C LYS A 126 42.80 4.45 13.09
N ARG A 127 41.74 5.13 12.64
CA ARG A 127 40.40 4.94 13.21
C ARG A 127 39.92 3.52 12.87
N PRO A 128 39.33 2.77 13.82
CA PRO A 128 38.73 1.48 13.52
C PRO A 128 37.56 1.67 12.54
N GLN A 129 37.42 0.77 11.58
CA GLN A 129 36.23 0.73 10.73
C GLN A 129 35.06 0.20 11.56
N SER A 130 34.20 1.10 12.07
CA SER A 130 32.89 0.71 12.56
C SER A 130 32.03 0.27 11.39
N THR A 131 31.89 -1.05 11.22
CA THR A 131 31.01 -1.66 10.23
C THR A 131 29.55 -1.47 10.62
N HIS A 132 29.05 -0.24 10.51
CA HIS A 132 27.62 0.01 10.39
C HIS A 132 27.15 -0.68 9.11
N GLN A 133 26.49 -1.83 9.28
CA GLN A 133 25.73 -2.44 8.20
C GLN A 133 24.64 -1.45 7.81
N ARG A 134 24.77 -0.86 6.61
CA ARG A 134 23.72 -0.03 6.01
C ARG A 134 22.49 -0.91 5.82
N GLY A 135 21.29 -0.37 6.03
CA GLY A 135 20.05 -1.10 5.79
C GLY A 135 19.81 -1.28 4.29
N HIS A 136 20.48 -2.26 3.70
CA HIS A 136 20.31 -2.61 2.30
C HIS A 136 19.03 -3.42 2.14
N ILE A 137 18.14 -2.99 1.24
CA ILE A 137 17.04 -3.82 0.76
C ILE A 137 17.68 -5.10 0.18
N PRO A 138 17.31 -6.31 0.64
CA PRO A 138 17.90 -7.54 0.13
C PRO A 138 17.74 -7.68 -1.38
N GLU A 139 18.69 -8.35 -2.04
CA GLU A 139 18.49 -8.72 -3.45
C GLU A 139 17.34 -9.72 -3.56
N ARG A 140 16.43 -9.50 -4.53
CA ARG A 140 15.21 -10.33 -4.68
C ARG A 140 15.54 -11.82 -4.85
N ALA A 141 16.61 -12.14 -5.58
CA ALA A 141 17.14 -13.50 -5.71
C ALA A 141 17.58 -14.14 -4.37
N GLN A 142 18.09 -13.36 -3.41
CA GLN A 142 18.45 -13.85 -2.08
C GLN A 142 17.19 -14.20 -1.26
N VAL A 143 16.14 -13.37 -1.36
CA VAL A 143 14.85 -13.61 -0.71
C VAL A 143 14.16 -14.84 -1.33
N ASP A 144 14.15 -14.93 -2.66
CA ASP A 144 13.55 -16.05 -3.39
C ASP A 144 14.28 -17.38 -3.09
N GLY A 145 15.62 -17.37 -3.06
CA GLY A 145 16.42 -18.54 -2.66
C GLY A 145 16.15 -18.98 -1.22
N LYS A 146 15.97 -18.03 -0.29
CA LYS A 146 15.57 -18.33 1.10
C LYS A 146 14.17 -18.93 1.17
N ILE A 147 13.22 -18.42 0.39
CA ILE A 147 11.85 -18.93 0.32
C ILE A 147 11.82 -20.35 -0.27
N ALA A 148 12.61 -20.63 -1.32
CA ALA A 148 12.73 -21.98 -1.88
C ALA A 148 13.26 -23.00 -0.85
N MET A 149 14.25 -22.61 -0.03
CA MET A 149 14.72 -23.43 1.09
C MET A 149 13.64 -23.61 2.17
N LEU A 150 12.88 -22.57 2.52
CA LEU A 150 11.82 -22.64 3.52
C LEU A 150 10.63 -23.50 3.07
N ARG A 151 10.25 -23.45 1.78
CA ARG A 151 9.27 -24.37 1.18
C ARG A 151 9.71 -25.81 1.37
N LYS A 152 10.94 -26.15 0.96
CA LYS A 152 11.50 -27.48 1.16
C LYS A 152 11.49 -27.92 2.64
N ASN A 153 11.81 -27.02 3.58
CA ASN A 153 11.77 -27.33 5.02
C ASN A 153 10.34 -27.60 5.55
N VAL A 154 9.31 -27.05 4.89
CA VAL A 154 7.89 -27.34 5.18
C VAL A 154 7.45 -28.63 4.49
N ASP A 155 7.90 -28.91 3.26
CA ASP A 155 7.66 -30.19 2.58
C ASP A 155 8.24 -31.39 3.36
N GLU A 156 9.46 -31.24 3.90
CA GLU A 156 10.10 -32.25 4.75
C GLU A 156 9.51 -32.31 6.17
N GLN A 157 8.84 -31.25 6.66
CA GLN A 157 8.30 -31.16 8.03
C GLN A 157 6.94 -30.41 8.12
N PRO A 158 5.85 -30.91 7.50
CA PRO A 158 4.58 -30.17 7.37
C PRO A 158 3.76 -30.04 8.68
N PHE A 159 4.29 -30.54 9.78
CA PHE A 159 3.75 -30.41 11.14
C PHE A 159 4.64 -29.52 12.04
N ASN A 160 5.73 -28.93 11.50
CA ASN A 160 6.61 -28.05 12.26
C ASN A 160 6.09 -26.60 12.22
N VAL A 161 5.46 -26.19 13.33
CA VAL A 161 4.93 -24.83 13.56
C VAL A 161 5.96 -23.74 13.22
N LYS A 162 7.24 -23.95 13.56
CA LYS A 162 8.30 -22.97 13.28
C LYS A 162 8.54 -22.86 11.78
N SER A 163 8.68 -23.97 11.06
CA SER A 163 8.89 -23.97 9.59
C SER A 163 7.75 -23.25 8.87
N LEU A 164 6.50 -23.54 9.25
CA LEU A 164 5.29 -22.92 8.70
C LEU A 164 5.27 -21.40 8.94
N ILE A 165 5.51 -20.96 10.18
CA ILE A 165 5.54 -19.53 10.54
C ILE A 165 6.72 -18.80 9.88
N GLU A 166 7.89 -19.45 9.76
CA GLU A 166 9.02 -18.86 9.04
C GLU A 166 8.73 -18.71 7.54
N LEU A 167 8.16 -19.71 6.88
CA LEU A 167 7.77 -19.60 5.47
C LEU A 167 6.73 -18.49 5.26
N ALA A 168 5.63 -18.51 6.02
CA ALA A 168 4.56 -17.50 5.94
C ALA A 168 5.08 -16.07 6.13
N ASN A 169 5.94 -15.84 7.13
CA ASN A 169 6.52 -14.51 7.36
C ASN A 169 7.47 -14.08 6.23
N ASN A 170 8.25 -14.98 5.64
CA ASN A 170 9.17 -14.60 4.56
C ASN A 170 8.42 -14.33 3.24
N LEU A 171 7.37 -15.10 2.92
CA LEU A 171 6.46 -14.83 1.81
C LEU A 171 5.74 -13.50 1.97
N ARG A 172 5.08 -13.27 3.13
CA ARG A 172 4.40 -11.99 3.42
C ARG A 172 5.37 -10.81 3.34
N ASN A 173 6.56 -10.94 3.93
CA ASN A 173 7.56 -9.88 3.89
C ASN A 173 8.09 -9.64 2.47
N ARG A 174 8.19 -10.66 1.60
CA ARG A 174 8.52 -10.46 0.17
C ARG A 174 7.43 -9.63 -0.53
N ASN A 175 6.16 -9.97 -0.31
CA ASN A 175 5.02 -9.20 -0.82
C ASN A 175 5.05 -7.73 -0.34
N THR A 176 5.39 -7.48 0.93
CA THR A 176 5.56 -6.12 1.47
C THR A 176 6.76 -5.37 0.88
N ILE A 177 7.94 -6.00 0.81
CA ILE A 177 9.20 -5.36 0.38
C ILE A 177 9.20 -5.02 -1.12
N TYR A 178 8.65 -5.91 -1.95
CA TYR A 178 8.65 -5.74 -3.41
C TYR A 178 7.26 -5.51 -4.00
N ALA A 179 6.24 -5.14 -3.20
CA ALA A 179 4.87 -4.85 -3.62
C ALA A 179 4.31 -5.86 -4.66
N GLU A 180 4.41 -7.16 -4.36
CA GLU A 180 4.18 -8.25 -5.32
C GLU A 180 2.71 -8.60 -5.56
N GLY A 181 1.78 -7.77 -5.09
CA GLY A 181 0.35 -7.95 -5.33
C GLY A 181 -0.21 -9.26 -4.78
N GLY A 182 0.19 -9.70 -3.59
CA GLY A 182 -0.46 -10.84 -2.91
C GLY A 182 -0.33 -12.19 -3.62
N ILE A 183 0.71 -12.38 -4.42
CA ILE A 183 0.84 -13.51 -5.36
C ILE A 183 1.00 -14.89 -4.69
N ASP A 184 1.37 -14.94 -3.41
CA ASP A 184 1.45 -16.15 -2.60
C ASP A 184 0.49 -16.13 -1.39
N ASP A 185 -0.48 -15.21 -1.35
CA ASP A 185 -1.33 -15.03 -0.15
C ASP A 185 -2.09 -16.33 0.22
N LYS A 186 -2.49 -17.17 -0.76
CA LYS A 186 -3.01 -18.53 -0.51
C LYS A 186 -2.05 -19.41 0.30
N GLU A 187 -0.76 -19.38 -0.01
CA GLU A 187 0.27 -20.20 0.64
C GLU A 187 0.61 -19.65 2.03
N VAL A 188 0.61 -18.32 2.17
CA VAL A 188 0.75 -17.62 3.46
C VAL A 188 -0.41 -17.98 4.40
N ILE A 189 -1.65 -17.92 3.90
CA ILE A 189 -2.87 -18.31 4.62
C ILE A 189 -2.78 -19.78 5.04
N TRP A 190 -2.50 -20.70 4.11
CA TRP A 190 -2.37 -22.13 4.42
C TRP A 190 -1.31 -22.42 5.49
N CYS A 191 -0.14 -21.76 5.42
CA CYS A 191 0.91 -21.91 6.42
C CYS A 191 0.46 -21.42 7.81
N TYR A 192 -0.24 -20.28 7.89
CA TYR A 192 -0.74 -19.75 9.16
C TYR A 192 -1.90 -20.59 9.72
N ASP A 193 -2.89 -20.96 8.91
CA ASP A 193 -4.00 -21.84 9.33
C ASP A 193 -3.46 -23.16 9.90
N ARG A 194 -2.47 -23.76 9.22
CA ARG A 194 -1.83 -25.00 9.68
C ARG A 194 -1.07 -24.80 10.98
N ALA A 195 -0.32 -23.71 11.13
CA ALA A 195 0.39 -23.37 12.36
C ALA A 195 -0.56 -23.10 13.54
N ILE A 196 -1.68 -22.40 13.30
CA ILE A 196 -2.70 -22.07 14.30
C ILE A 196 -3.40 -23.35 14.79
N ALA A 197 -3.72 -24.29 13.90
CA ALA A 197 -4.29 -25.59 14.28
C ALA A 197 -3.35 -26.37 15.22
N LEU A 198 -2.07 -26.51 14.84
CA LEU A 198 -1.05 -27.20 15.63
C LEU A 198 -0.80 -26.52 16.99
N LEU A 199 -0.86 -25.18 17.04
CA LEU A 199 -0.77 -24.42 18.29
C LEU A 199 -2.02 -24.61 19.18
N LYS A 200 -3.22 -24.67 18.59
CA LYS A 200 -4.47 -25.00 19.33
C LYS A 200 -4.39 -26.40 19.96
N ASP A 201 -3.90 -27.40 19.23
CA ASP A 201 -3.68 -28.75 19.76
C ASP A 201 -2.63 -28.77 20.87
N THR A 202 -1.51 -28.06 20.68
CA THR A 202 -0.46 -27.92 21.71
C THR A 202 -1.01 -27.25 22.99
N LYS A 203 -1.86 -26.23 22.85
CA LYS A 203 -2.56 -25.59 23.98
C LYS A 203 -3.46 -26.58 24.72
N ASN A 204 -4.24 -27.36 23.99
CA ASN A 204 -5.17 -28.35 24.55
C ASN A 204 -4.41 -29.43 25.35
N GLN A 205 -3.30 -29.95 24.82
CA GLN A 205 -2.44 -30.91 25.52
C GLN A 205 -1.83 -30.30 26.79
N ALA A 206 -1.27 -29.08 26.70
CA ALA A 206 -0.70 -28.38 27.86
C ALA A 206 -1.77 -28.11 28.95
N ALA A 207 -3.00 -27.78 28.55
CA ALA A 207 -4.12 -27.59 29.48
C ALA A 207 -4.54 -28.90 30.16
N GLN A 208 -4.61 -30.02 29.43
CA GLN A 208 -4.87 -31.36 30.00
C GLN A 208 -3.78 -31.80 31.00
N MET A 209 -2.53 -31.42 30.77
CA MET A 209 -1.41 -31.65 31.69
C MET A 209 -1.34 -30.66 32.86
N GLY A 210 -2.23 -29.66 32.91
CA GLY A 210 -2.23 -28.60 33.93
C GLY A 210 -1.07 -27.60 33.82
N ALA A 211 -0.32 -27.60 32.70
CA ALA A 211 0.88 -26.81 32.47
C ALA A 211 0.55 -25.34 32.12
N LYS A 212 0.05 -24.59 33.12
CA LYS A 212 -0.46 -23.21 32.95
C LYS A 212 0.51 -22.26 32.24
N ASP A 213 1.81 -22.34 32.55
CA ASP A 213 2.81 -21.46 31.93
C ASP A 213 3.03 -21.80 30.45
N GLN A 214 2.97 -23.09 30.08
CA GLN A 214 3.00 -23.53 28.68
C GLN A 214 1.74 -23.10 27.93
N VAL A 215 0.56 -23.18 28.55
CA VAL A 215 -0.70 -22.64 27.99
C VAL A 215 -0.58 -21.14 27.72
N ALA A 216 -0.05 -20.36 28.67
CA ALA A 216 0.12 -18.92 28.52
C ALA A 216 1.18 -18.54 27.44
N LEU A 217 2.23 -19.35 27.30
CA LEU A 217 3.24 -19.18 26.25
C LEU A 217 2.66 -19.49 24.86
N VAL A 218 1.94 -20.60 24.71
CA VAL A 218 1.28 -20.99 23.46
C VAL A 218 0.20 -19.97 23.07
N ASP A 219 -0.52 -19.40 24.03
CA ASP A 219 -1.45 -18.29 23.78
C ASP A 219 -0.77 -17.02 23.25
N THR A 220 0.46 -16.73 23.65
CA THR A 220 1.23 -15.61 23.10
C THR A 220 1.56 -15.85 21.62
N PHE A 221 1.93 -17.10 21.26
CA PHE A 221 2.15 -17.48 19.86
C PHE A 221 0.85 -17.52 19.04
N LEU A 222 -0.27 -17.96 19.62
CA LEU A 222 -1.59 -17.94 18.96
C LEU A 222 -2.03 -16.50 18.67
N CYS A 223 -1.98 -15.60 19.66
CA CYS A 223 -2.27 -14.17 19.46
C CYS A 223 -1.53 -13.60 18.24
N MET A 224 -0.20 -13.78 18.19
CA MET A 224 0.63 -13.26 17.10
C MET A 224 0.37 -13.92 15.75
N THR A 225 0.26 -15.25 15.71
CA THR A 225 0.07 -15.99 14.45
C THR A 225 -1.30 -15.67 13.84
N THR A 226 -2.34 -15.64 14.67
CA THR A 226 -3.70 -15.27 14.26
C THR A 226 -3.77 -13.79 13.86
N TYR A 227 -3.12 -12.85 14.58
CA TYR A 227 -3.02 -11.45 14.15
C TYR A 227 -2.39 -11.30 12.76
N TYR A 228 -1.28 -11.99 12.49
CA TYR A 228 -0.59 -11.93 11.20
C TYR A 228 -1.41 -12.53 10.05
N LEU A 229 -2.21 -13.58 10.30
CA LEU A 229 -3.19 -14.10 9.34
C LEU A 229 -4.27 -13.04 9.03
N GLY A 230 -4.76 -12.32 10.05
CA GLY A 230 -5.74 -11.24 9.87
C GLY A 230 -5.22 -10.10 9.00
N LEU A 231 -3.93 -9.75 9.11
CA LEU A 231 -3.29 -8.79 8.20
C LEU A 231 -3.24 -9.28 6.75
N VAL A 232 -3.07 -10.58 6.50
CA VAL A 232 -3.02 -11.14 5.14
C VAL A 232 -4.40 -11.17 4.50
N TRP A 233 -5.44 -11.59 5.24
CA TRP A 233 -6.83 -11.47 4.78
C TRP A 233 -7.21 -10.00 4.50
N SER A 234 -6.80 -9.06 5.37
CA SER A 234 -7.01 -7.62 5.13
C SER A 234 -6.24 -7.10 3.90
N GLY A 235 -5.04 -7.60 3.62
CA GLY A 235 -4.27 -7.26 2.42
C GLY A 235 -4.84 -7.88 1.13
N SER A 236 -5.53 -9.01 1.26
CA SER A 236 -6.31 -9.66 0.20
C SER A 236 -7.68 -8.97 -0.05
N ASP A 237 -7.97 -7.87 0.66
CA ASP A 237 -9.28 -7.21 0.74
C ASP A 237 -10.46 -8.11 1.21
N MET A 238 -10.16 -9.21 1.90
CA MET A 238 -11.11 -10.16 2.48
C MET A 238 -11.45 -9.79 3.93
N TYR A 239 -12.10 -8.63 4.11
CA TYR A 239 -12.29 -8.04 5.43
C TYR A 239 -13.20 -8.83 6.37
N GLU A 240 -14.15 -9.61 5.87
CA GLU A 240 -14.98 -10.47 6.72
C GLU A 240 -14.16 -11.55 7.43
N ASP A 241 -13.24 -12.19 6.72
CA ASP A 241 -12.32 -13.18 7.30
C ASP A 241 -11.25 -12.52 8.17
N ALA A 242 -10.76 -11.33 7.79
CA ALA A 242 -9.90 -10.52 8.66
C ALA A 242 -10.59 -10.19 10.01
N ILE A 243 -11.88 -9.79 9.99
CA ILE A 243 -12.67 -9.51 11.20
C ILE A 243 -12.83 -10.76 12.07
N LYS A 244 -13.14 -11.93 11.48
CA LYS A 244 -13.23 -13.22 12.19
C LYS A 244 -11.90 -13.53 12.88
N VAL A 245 -10.80 -13.43 12.14
CA VAL A 245 -9.46 -13.79 12.60
C VAL A 245 -8.93 -12.80 13.67
N PHE A 246 -9.09 -11.49 13.50
CA PHE A 246 -8.75 -10.53 14.57
C PHE A 246 -9.61 -10.73 15.84
N SER A 247 -10.89 -11.12 15.67
CA SER A 247 -11.79 -11.42 16.78
C SER A 247 -11.53 -12.78 17.45
N GLU A 248 -10.76 -13.67 16.80
CA GLU A 248 -10.13 -14.82 17.45
C GLU A 248 -8.85 -14.37 18.19
N ALA A 249 -7.98 -13.59 17.54
CA ALA A 249 -6.69 -13.18 18.08
C ALA A 249 -6.80 -12.47 19.44
N GLN A 250 -7.80 -11.59 19.61
CA GLN A 250 -8.07 -10.87 20.87
C GLN A 250 -8.35 -11.80 22.08
N ASN A 251 -8.80 -13.04 21.84
CA ASN A 251 -9.22 -13.97 22.89
C ASN A 251 -8.03 -14.74 23.49
N TYR A 252 -6.84 -14.57 22.91
CA TYR A 252 -5.60 -15.13 23.39
C TYR A 252 -4.86 -14.15 24.30
N LYS A 253 -3.90 -14.65 25.07
CA LYS A 253 -3.04 -13.82 25.93
C LYS A 253 -2.03 -13.03 25.08
N CYS A 254 -2.49 -11.90 24.56
CA CYS A 254 -1.66 -10.93 23.86
C CYS A 254 -0.80 -10.09 24.82
N GLN A 255 0.27 -9.51 24.28
CA GLN A 255 0.95 -8.36 24.90
C GLN A 255 0.13 -7.07 24.65
N PRO A 256 0.33 -5.98 25.41
CA PRO A 256 -0.51 -4.78 25.32
C PRO A 256 -0.48 -4.11 23.93
N ASP A 257 0.72 -3.94 23.34
CA ASP A 257 0.86 -3.31 22.01
C ASP A 257 0.24 -4.15 20.91
N GLU A 258 0.41 -5.47 20.95
CA GLU A 258 -0.22 -6.46 20.08
C GLU A 258 -1.76 -6.41 20.21
N TYR A 259 -2.30 -6.27 21.41
CA TYR A 259 -3.76 -6.12 21.62
C TYR A 259 -4.28 -4.83 20.97
N ILE A 260 -3.59 -3.70 21.19
CA ILE A 260 -3.92 -2.40 20.56
C ILE A 260 -3.82 -2.51 19.02
N ASN A 261 -2.84 -3.24 18.49
CA ASN A 261 -2.72 -3.52 17.06
C ASN A 261 -3.92 -4.33 16.52
N ILE A 262 -4.37 -5.38 17.24
CA ILE A 262 -5.51 -6.22 16.86
C ILE A 262 -6.79 -5.38 16.78
N ILE A 263 -7.16 -4.65 17.84
CA ILE A 263 -8.39 -3.84 17.85
C ILE A 263 -8.33 -2.71 16.82
N MET A 264 -7.17 -2.05 16.63
CA MET A 264 -7.01 -1.02 15.60
C MET A 264 -7.25 -1.58 14.18
N LYS A 265 -6.67 -2.75 13.86
CA LYS A 265 -6.81 -3.34 12.51
C LYS A 265 -8.21 -3.92 12.29
N ARG A 266 -8.85 -4.46 13.32
CA ARG A 266 -10.26 -4.86 13.26
C ARG A 266 -11.20 -3.67 13.13
N GLY A 267 -10.99 -2.58 13.88
CA GLY A 267 -11.78 -1.35 13.77
C GLY A 267 -11.70 -0.73 12.38
N TYR A 268 -10.53 -0.79 11.74
CA TYR A 268 -10.39 -0.42 10.32
C TYR A 268 -11.20 -1.35 9.40
N ALA A 269 -11.12 -2.66 9.60
CA ALA A 269 -11.86 -3.65 8.80
C ALA A 269 -13.39 -3.47 8.92
N TYR A 270 -13.90 -3.28 10.15
CA TYR A 270 -15.31 -2.94 10.39
C TYR A 270 -15.72 -1.64 9.66
N MET A 271 -14.88 -0.58 9.72
CA MET A 271 -15.14 0.67 8.98
C MET A 271 -15.17 0.44 7.45
N ILE A 272 -14.31 -0.42 6.90
CA ILE A 272 -14.34 -0.77 5.46
C ILE A 272 -15.61 -1.52 5.08
N MET A 273 -16.08 -2.44 5.93
CA MET A 273 -17.36 -3.16 5.73
C MET A 273 -18.60 -2.26 5.97
N GLY A 274 -18.45 -1.12 6.63
CA GLY A 274 -19.55 -0.20 6.97
C GLY A 274 -20.19 -0.47 8.34
N ASP A 275 -19.64 -1.41 9.12
CA ASP A 275 -20.01 -1.65 10.52
C ASP A 275 -19.37 -0.58 11.41
N TYR A 276 -19.93 0.63 11.33
CA TYR A 276 -19.42 1.78 12.07
C TYR A 276 -19.59 1.62 13.59
N GLU A 277 -20.50 0.77 14.06
CA GLU A 277 -20.78 0.58 15.48
C GLU A 277 -19.72 -0.28 16.17
N ASN A 278 -19.27 -1.37 15.54
CA ASN A 278 -18.15 -2.14 16.07
C ASN A 278 -16.81 -1.45 15.81
N ALA A 279 -16.66 -0.72 14.68
CA ALA A 279 -15.48 0.12 14.45
C ALA A 279 -15.28 1.18 15.55
N VAL A 280 -16.35 1.89 15.95
CA VAL A 280 -16.26 2.89 17.04
C VAL A 280 -15.91 2.26 18.37
N LYS A 281 -16.40 1.06 18.70
CA LYS A 281 -16.03 0.36 19.95
C LYS A 281 -14.52 0.11 20.02
N ASP A 282 -13.95 -0.50 18.98
CA ASP A 282 -12.51 -0.80 18.90
C ASP A 282 -11.65 0.48 19.04
N TYR A 283 -12.03 1.58 18.37
CA TYR A 283 -11.30 2.84 18.45
C TYR A 283 -11.52 3.60 19.78
N PHE A 284 -12.66 3.45 20.43
CA PHE A 284 -12.89 3.99 21.79
C PHE A 284 -12.18 3.18 22.87
N GLU A 285 -11.91 1.89 22.64
CA GLU A 285 -11.06 1.07 23.49
C GLU A 285 -9.58 1.45 23.30
N MET A 286 -9.12 1.57 22.04
CA MET A 286 -7.81 2.12 21.70
C MET A 286 -7.55 3.47 22.40
N TYR A 287 -8.49 4.43 22.35
CA TYR A 287 -8.37 5.73 22.99
C TYR A 287 -8.22 5.67 24.53
N LYS A 288 -8.77 4.63 25.19
CA LYS A 288 -8.62 4.42 26.64
C LYS A 288 -7.27 3.78 27.00
N LEU A 289 -6.76 2.91 26.14
CA LEU A 289 -5.51 2.16 26.35
C LEU A 289 -4.28 3.01 26.02
N ASP A 290 -4.25 3.63 24.83
CA ASP A 290 -3.21 4.57 24.41
C ASP A 290 -3.81 5.73 23.61
N LYS A 291 -3.86 6.88 24.28
CA LYS A 291 -4.40 8.13 23.75
C LYS A 291 -3.51 8.77 22.69
N ASP A 292 -2.19 8.73 22.84
CA ASP A 292 -1.27 9.37 21.91
C ASP A 292 -1.13 8.57 20.62
N ARG A 293 -1.17 7.24 20.73
CA ARG A 293 -1.29 6.33 19.60
C ARG A 293 -2.66 6.42 18.95
N PHE A 294 -3.75 6.65 19.69
CA PHE A 294 -5.05 6.98 19.08
C PHE A 294 -4.99 8.27 18.25
N LEU A 295 -4.37 9.35 18.74
CA LEU A 295 -4.19 10.59 17.97
C LEU A 295 -3.39 10.35 16.68
N HIS A 296 -2.42 9.43 16.70
CA HIS A 296 -1.63 9.06 15.53
C HIS A 296 -2.36 8.12 14.54
N GLU A 297 -3.03 7.06 15.01
CA GLU A 297 -3.45 5.92 14.18
C GLU A 297 -4.98 5.68 14.15
N GLY A 298 -5.73 6.19 15.13
CA GLY A 298 -7.18 5.98 15.27
C GLY A 298 -8.05 7.18 14.87
N LEU A 299 -7.62 8.41 15.19
CA LEU A 299 -8.41 9.64 15.01
C LEU A 299 -8.95 9.80 13.57
N GLY A 300 -8.10 9.58 12.56
CA GLY A 300 -8.48 9.70 11.15
C GLY A 300 -9.61 8.73 10.74
N THR A 301 -9.66 7.53 11.31
CA THR A 301 -10.75 6.58 11.06
C THR A 301 -12.05 7.03 11.73
N VAL A 302 -11.99 7.49 12.98
CA VAL A 302 -13.18 8.01 13.69
C VAL A 302 -13.76 9.24 12.98
N VAL A 303 -12.92 10.11 12.42
CA VAL A 303 -13.37 11.24 11.56
C VAL A 303 -14.10 10.73 10.32
N ARG A 304 -13.56 9.74 9.58
CA ARG A 304 -14.24 9.14 8.40
C ARG A 304 -15.59 8.51 8.75
N ILE A 305 -15.72 7.94 9.94
CA ILE A 305 -16.99 7.44 10.48
C ILE A 305 -17.95 8.61 10.76
N ALA A 306 -17.47 9.70 11.38
CA ALA A 306 -18.26 10.89 11.69
C ALA A 306 -18.80 11.63 10.45
N GLU A 307 -18.09 11.56 9.31
CA GLU A 307 -18.58 12.02 8.00
C GLU A 307 -19.70 11.13 7.40
N SER A 308 -19.94 9.97 7.99
CA SER A 308 -20.79 8.90 7.44
C SER A 308 -22.02 8.63 8.30
N LYS A 309 -21.82 8.46 9.61
CA LYS A 309 -22.85 8.14 10.62
C LYS A 309 -22.37 8.70 11.98
N ALA A 310 -22.44 10.01 12.18
CA ALA A 310 -21.92 10.67 13.39
C ALA A 310 -22.63 10.24 14.69
N ASP A 311 -23.85 9.74 14.56
CA ASP A 311 -24.74 9.24 15.61
C ASP A 311 -24.23 7.98 16.32
N VAL A 312 -23.35 7.18 15.71
CA VAL A 312 -22.75 6.00 16.39
C VAL A 312 -21.55 6.36 17.28
N ILE A 313 -21.08 7.61 17.23
CA ILE A 313 -19.99 8.11 18.07
C ILE A 313 -20.62 8.73 19.32
N PRO A 314 -20.34 8.23 20.54
CA PRO A 314 -20.83 8.85 21.78
C PRO A 314 -20.41 10.32 21.89
N GLY A 315 -21.38 11.24 21.85
CA GLY A 315 -21.13 12.70 21.82
C GLY A 315 -20.82 13.27 20.43
N GLY A 316 -20.82 12.45 19.38
CA GLY A 316 -20.67 12.84 17.98
C GLY A 316 -19.41 13.68 17.70
N TRP A 317 -19.55 14.67 16.83
CA TRP A 317 -18.48 15.61 16.50
C TRP A 317 -17.95 16.39 17.70
N ASN A 318 -18.78 16.69 18.71
CA ASN A 318 -18.36 17.41 19.90
C ASN A 318 -17.34 16.59 20.72
N TRP A 319 -17.45 15.25 20.73
CA TRP A 319 -16.43 14.39 21.35
C TRP A 319 -15.09 14.49 20.61
N ILE A 320 -15.11 14.45 19.27
CA ILE A 320 -13.90 14.56 18.43
C ILE A 320 -13.19 15.90 18.67
N VAL A 321 -13.94 17.00 18.62
CA VAL A 321 -13.41 18.36 18.86
C VAL A 321 -12.82 18.47 20.27
N ASN A 322 -13.54 18.02 21.30
CA ASN A 322 -13.04 18.04 22.69
C ASN A 322 -11.77 17.21 22.90
N VAL A 323 -11.63 16.06 22.22
CA VAL A 323 -10.40 15.24 22.27
C VAL A 323 -9.23 15.95 21.58
N VAL A 324 -9.47 16.61 20.45
CA VAL A 324 -8.43 17.32 19.70
C VAL A 324 -7.99 18.59 20.42
N GLU A 325 -8.92 19.47 20.79
CA GLU A 325 -8.61 20.79 21.38
C GLU A 325 -7.89 20.69 22.73
N LYS A 326 -8.25 19.68 23.55
CA LYS A 326 -7.62 19.43 24.85
C LYS A 326 -6.11 19.16 24.75
N ASP A 327 -5.69 18.51 23.66
CA ASP A 327 -4.30 18.06 23.49
C ASP A 327 -3.52 18.90 22.48
N LEU A 328 -4.17 19.70 21.65
CA LEU A 328 -3.52 20.45 20.56
C LEU A 328 -2.30 21.25 21.06
N ARG A 329 -2.46 21.98 22.17
CA ARG A 329 -1.36 22.74 22.80
C ARG A 329 -0.23 21.86 23.34
N ARG A 330 -0.56 20.67 23.87
CA ARG A 330 0.43 19.69 24.37
C ARG A 330 1.28 19.18 23.21
N ILE A 331 0.64 18.76 22.11
CA ILE A 331 1.36 18.21 20.97
C ILE A 331 2.16 19.29 20.22
N THR A 332 1.67 20.54 20.15
CA THR A 332 2.50 21.66 19.66
C THR A 332 3.76 21.83 20.52
N HIS A 333 3.65 21.76 21.85
CA HIS A 333 4.82 21.84 22.71
C HIS A 333 5.75 20.62 22.58
N GLU A 334 5.22 19.41 22.35
CA GLU A 334 6.03 18.23 21.99
C GLU A 334 6.83 18.47 20.70
N LEU A 335 6.21 19.04 19.66
CA LEU A 335 6.89 19.37 18.39
C LEU A 335 8.00 20.42 18.58
N ASP A 336 7.72 21.47 19.37
CA ASP A 336 8.65 22.58 19.59
C ASP A 336 9.84 22.21 20.49
N SER A 337 9.64 21.24 21.40
CA SER A 337 10.68 20.74 22.32
C SER A 337 11.42 19.49 21.83
N ALA A 338 10.95 18.83 20.77
CA ALA A 338 11.58 17.64 20.20
C ALA A 338 12.89 17.96 19.46
N TYR A 339 14.02 17.61 20.10
CA TYR A 339 15.35 17.61 19.48
C TYR A 339 15.58 16.42 18.53
N GLU A 340 14.92 15.28 18.77
CA GLU A 340 15.03 14.10 17.91
C GLU A 340 14.04 14.17 16.73
N THR A 341 14.53 13.93 15.51
CA THR A 341 13.73 13.97 14.28
C THR A 341 12.52 13.02 14.35
N SER A 342 12.70 11.82 14.89
CA SER A 342 11.64 10.81 15.10
C SER A 342 10.48 11.33 15.96
N LEU A 343 10.80 11.98 17.08
CA LEU A 343 9.80 12.56 17.99
C LEU A 343 9.11 13.77 17.34
N ARG A 344 9.88 14.60 16.63
CA ARG A 344 9.37 15.76 15.86
C ARG A 344 8.41 15.33 14.75
N GLU A 345 8.77 14.30 13.98
CA GLU A 345 7.91 13.70 12.95
C GLU A 345 6.64 13.10 13.56
N LEU A 346 6.73 12.39 14.69
CA LEU A 346 5.57 11.81 15.36
C LEU A 346 4.60 12.90 15.88
N ALA A 347 5.12 13.95 16.51
CA ALA A 347 4.31 15.10 16.95
C ALA A 347 3.65 15.82 15.75
N ALA A 348 4.37 15.98 14.64
CA ALA A 348 3.82 16.53 13.40
C ALA A 348 2.73 15.63 12.79
N LYS A 349 2.89 14.30 12.79
CA LYS A 349 1.88 13.33 12.34
C LYS A 349 0.61 13.37 13.19
N LYS A 350 0.72 13.52 14.52
CA LYS A 350 -0.43 13.79 15.41
C LYS A 350 -1.12 15.12 15.03
N LEU A 351 -0.37 16.22 14.96
CA LEU A 351 -0.89 17.57 14.66
C LEU A 351 -1.57 17.65 13.29
N GLN A 352 -1.01 17.03 12.26
CA GLN A 352 -1.58 16.95 10.92
C GLN A 352 -3.01 16.38 10.95
N LYS A 353 -3.20 15.26 11.67
CA LYS A 353 -4.49 14.55 11.79
C LYS A 353 -5.48 15.31 12.68
N MET A 354 -5.00 15.93 13.75
CA MET A 354 -5.77 16.82 14.62
C MET A 354 -6.30 18.04 13.85
N HIS A 355 -5.45 18.71 13.07
CA HIS A 355 -5.88 19.82 12.23
C HIS A 355 -6.81 19.38 11.08
N LEU A 356 -6.59 18.20 10.48
CA LEU A 356 -7.51 17.67 9.46
C LEU A 356 -8.89 17.33 10.03
N ALA A 357 -8.97 16.85 11.28
CA ALA A 357 -10.22 16.62 11.98
C ALA A 357 -11.01 17.93 12.20
N LEU A 358 -10.33 18.99 12.64
CA LEU A 358 -10.93 20.32 12.81
C LEU A 358 -11.33 20.96 11.46
N TRP A 359 -10.51 20.85 10.42
CA TRP A 359 -10.91 21.25 9.06
C TRP A 359 -12.21 20.55 8.65
N THR A 360 -12.28 19.23 8.82
CA THR A 360 -13.47 18.44 8.44
C THR A 360 -14.70 18.88 9.23
N TYR A 361 -14.55 19.15 10.53
CA TYR A 361 -15.62 19.68 11.39
C TYR A 361 -16.13 21.05 10.90
N HIS A 362 -15.24 22.01 10.67
CA HIS A 362 -15.63 23.35 10.22
C HIS A 362 -16.24 23.33 8.79
N ASP A 363 -15.63 22.60 7.86
CA ASP A 363 -16.11 22.45 6.47
C ASP A 363 -17.49 21.76 6.38
N LYS A 364 -17.69 20.70 7.18
CA LYS A 364 -18.86 19.82 7.04
C LYS A 364 -19.98 20.11 8.02
N ILE A 365 -19.68 20.59 9.23
CA ILE A 365 -20.65 20.77 10.32
C ILE A 365 -20.98 22.25 10.55
N THR A 366 -20.01 23.10 10.89
CA THR A 366 -20.29 24.50 11.26
C THR A 366 -20.45 25.46 10.06
N LYS A 367 -19.89 25.09 8.90
CA LYS A 367 -19.83 25.91 7.66
C LYS A 367 -18.99 27.18 7.75
N ASP A 368 -18.20 27.29 8.80
CA ASP A 368 -17.17 28.31 8.98
C ASP A 368 -15.99 28.03 8.04
N ARG A 369 -15.96 28.72 6.89
CA ARG A 369 -14.95 28.51 5.84
C ARG A 369 -13.57 29.02 6.25
N ASP A 370 -13.50 30.06 7.07
CA ASP A 370 -12.24 30.73 7.39
C ASP A 370 -11.44 29.90 8.41
N ASN A 371 -12.10 29.40 9.47
CA ASN A 371 -11.47 28.43 10.36
C ASN A 371 -11.25 27.08 9.68
N ALA A 372 -12.13 26.63 8.78
CA ALA A 372 -11.85 25.44 7.99
C ALA A 372 -10.55 25.59 7.18
N TRP A 373 -10.42 26.67 6.41
CA TRP A 373 -9.22 26.93 5.60
C TRP A 373 -7.95 26.98 6.46
N LYS A 374 -7.98 27.74 7.55
CA LYS A 374 -6.89 27.83 8.53
C LYS A 374 -6.48 26.47 9.08
N HIS A 375 -7.43 25.59 9.40
CA HIS A 375 -7.12 24.24 9.87
C HIS A 375 -6.59 23.33 8.75
N LEU A 376 -7.02 23.50 7.49
CA LEU A 376 -6.44 22.78 6.36
C LEU A 376 -4.99 23.20 6.10
N GLU A 377 -4.72 24.50 6.02
CA GLU A 377 -3.37 25.06 5.83
C GLU A 377 -2.39 24.54 6.89
N GLN A 378 -2.77 24.60 8.17
CA GLN A 378 -1.97 24.09 9.27
C GLN A 378 -1.77 22.56 9.20
N SER A 379 -2.77 21.79 8.76
CA SER A 379 -2.60 20.35 8.50
C SER A 379 -1.52 20.09 7.45
N GLN A 380 -1.55 20.81 6.32
CA GLN A 380 -0.56 20.67 5.25
C GLN A 380 0.83 21.21 5.64
N TYR A 381 0.91 22.21 6.52
CA TYR A 381 2.17 22.64 7.12
C TYR A 381 2.80 21.54 7.98
N PHE A 382 2.06 20.93 8.91
CA PHE A 382 2.58 19.82 9.72
C PHE A 382 2.92 18.58 8.88
N LYS A 383 2.17 18.33 7.80
CA LYS A 383 2.47 17.28 6.82
C LYS A 383 3.87 17.45 6.21
N GLN A 384 4.20 18.67 5.76
CA GLN A 384 5.52 19.04 5.22
C GLN A 384 6.70 18.86 6.21
N VAL A 385 6.45 18.71 7.52
CA VAL A 385 7.51 18.43 8.50
C VAL A 385 8.02 16.98 8.40
N TYR A 386 7.18 16.03 7.96
CA TYR A 386 7.52 14.60 7.87
C TYR A 386 7.42 14.00 6.46
N THR A 387 6.83 14.69 5.47
CA THR A 387 6.78 14.23 4.08
C THR A 387 7.86 14.85 3.22
N MET A 388 8.50 14.03 2.39
CA MET A 388 9.33 14.46 1.26
C MET A 388 8.44 14.66 0.02
N SER A 389 8.71 15.70 -0.76
CA SER A 389 8.13 15.93 -2.09
C SER A 389 9.27 16.13 -3.09
N LEU A 390 9.17 15.48 -4.25
CA LEU A 390 10.13 15.50 -5.36
C LEU A 390 9.33 15.41 -6.69
N PRO A 391 8.69 16.50 -7.15
CA PRO A 391 8.02 16.52 -8.45
C PRO A 391 9.00 16.31 -9.63
N GLU A 392 10.27 16.64 -9.47
CA GLU A 392 11.31 16.52 -10.50
C GLU A 392 11.55 15.05 -10.89
N MET A 393 11.39 14.11 -9.95
CA MET A 393 11.42 12.68 -10.28
C MET A 393 10.26 12.28 -11.20
N GLU A 394 9.09 12.90 -11.05
CA GLU A 394 7.93 12.60 -11.90
C GLU A 394 8.11 13.18 -13.31
N ILE A 395 8.72 14.36 -13.41
CA ILE A 395 9.14 14.98 -14.68
C ILE A 395 10.18 14.09 -15.41
N GLU A 396 11.21 13.61 -14.70
CA GLU A 396 12.24 12.76 -15.30
C GLU A 396 11.68 11.40 -15.72
N HIS A 397 10.84 10.78 -14.88
CA HIS A 397 10.13 9.56 -15.24
C HIS A 397 9.22 9.77 -16.46
N SER A 398 8.48 10.87 -16.54
CA SER A 398 7.68 11.23 -17.73
C SER A 398 8.54 11.28 -18.98
N ARG A 399 9.64 12.04 -18.94
CA ARG A 399 10.54 12.21 -20.09
C ARG A 399 11.11 10.87 -20.58
N GLY A 400 11.61 10.04 -19.67
CA GLY A 400 12.13 8.71 -20.00
C GLY A 400 11.07 7.75 -20.54
N LEU A 401 9.82 7.84 -20.06
CA LEU A 401 8.69 7.07 -20.61
C LEU A 401 8.37 7.49 -22.05
N LYS A 402 8.31 8.80 -22.30
CA LYS A 402 7.97 9.39 -23.61
C LYS A 402 9.09 9.16 -24.65
N GLU A 403 10.35 9.15 -24.22
CA GLU A 403 11.51 8.79 -25.04
C GLU A 403 11.42 7.34 -25.57
N ILE A 404 11.06 6.38 -24.69
CA ILE A 404 10.95 4.96 -25.04
C ILE A 404 9.69 4.70 -25.87
N PHE A 405 8.51 5.05 -25.34
CA PHE A 405 7.21 4.71 -25.92
C PHE A 405 6.74 5.76 -26.92
N ASN A 406 7.56 5.98 -27.94
CA ASN A 406 7.23 6.77 -29.13
C ASN A 406 6.53 5.91 -30.20
N VAL A 407 6.03 6.54 -31.27
CA VAL A 407 5.31 5.88 -32.38
C VAL A 407 6.09 4.69 -32.96
N ASP A 408 7.38 4.87 -33.19
CA ASP A 408 8.31 3.87 -33.70
C ASP A 408 8.39 2.63 -32.79
N PHE A 409 8.35 2.82 -31.48
CA PHE A 409 8.36 1.73 -30.49
C PHE A 409 7.02 1.01 -30.47
N ILE A 410 5.90 1.74 -30.44
CA ILE A 410 4.54 1.18 -30.48
C ILE A 410 4.34 0.29 -31.72
N GLN A 411 4.81 0.72 -32.89
CA GLN A 411 4.78 -0.08 -34.12
C GLN A 411 5.64 -1.36 -34.01
N LYS A 412 6.80 -1.31 -33.35
CA LYS A 412 7.72 -2.45 -33.21
C LYS A 412 7.26 -3.48 -32.17
N ILE A 413 6.49 -3.09 -31.15
CA ILE A 413 5.87 -4.03 -30.18
C ILE A 413 4.55 -4.64 -30.68
N LYS A 414 4.05 -4.25 -31.84
CA LYS A 414 2.78 -4.76 -32.38
C LYS A 414 2.79 -6.30 -32.45
N GLY A 415 1.83 -6.94 -31.79
CA GLY A 415 1.71 -8.40 -31.75
C GLY A 415 2.60 -9.10 -30.71
N ALA A 416 3.41 -8.37 -29.93
CA ALA A 416 4.09 -8.90 -28.75
C ALA A 416 3.17 -8.91 -27.51
N GLY A 417 3.55 -9.62 -26.46
CA GLY A 417 2.77 -9.73 -25.22
C GLY A 417 1.61 -10.74 -25.30
N ASN A 418 0.74 -10.72 -24.29
CA ASN A 418 -0.35 -11.67 -24.11
C ASN A 418 -1.67 -11.10 -24.66
N MET A 419 -2.30 -11.82 -25.59
CA MET A 419 -3.50 -11.39 -26.30
C MET A 419 -4.81 -11.48 -25.48
N SER A 420 -4.74 -11.84 -24.21
CA SER A 420 -5.89 -11.92 -23.31
C SER A 420 -6.67 -10.61 -23.21
N ARG A 421 -8.00 -10.73 -23.25
CA ARG A 421 -8.96 -9.64 -22.96
C ARG A 421 -9.43 -9.62 -21.50
N MET A 422 -8.89 -10.50 -20.65
CA MET A 422 -9.26 -10.58 -19.23
C MET A 422 -8.95 -9.29 -18.44
N PRO A 423 -7.76 -8.66 -18.58
CA PRO A 423 -7.48 -7.45 -17.81
C PRO A 423 -8.21 -6.20 -18.34
N ILE A 424 -8.77 -5.46 -17.40
CA ILE A 424 -9.21 -4.08 -17.53
C ILE A 424 -8.30 -3.24 -16.63
N PHE A 425 -7.68 -2.19 -17.16
CA PHE A 425 -6.87 -1.26 -16.37
C PHE A 425 -7.63 0.05 -16.18
N ILE A 426 -7.83 0.48 -14.94
CA ILE A 426 -8.35 1.82 -14.63
C ILE A 426 -7.19 2.72 -14.21
N VAL A 427 -7.01 3.81 -14.95
CA VAL A 427 -5.95 4.81 -14.79
C VAL A 427 -6.56 6.20 -14.59
N GLY A 428 -5.82 7.13 -13.99
CA GLY A 428 -6.26 8.51 -13.79
C GLY A 428 -5.57 9.19 -12.61
N PHE A 429 -5.63 10.52 -12.53
CA PHE A 429 -5.08 11.26 -11.40
C PHE A 429 -5.76 10.82 -10.08
N PRO A 430 -5.08 10.84 -8.92
CA PRO A 430 -5.74 10.59 -7.64
C PRO A 430 -7.00 11.43 -7.44
N ARG A 431 -8.05 10.83 -6.85
CA ARG A 431 -9.36 11.48 -6.59
C ARG A 431 -10.16 11.88 -7.85
N SER A 432 -9.81 11.38 -9.04
CA SER A 432 -10.58 11.54 -10.30
C SER A 432 -11.85 10.68 -10.40
N GLY A 433 -12.11 9.79 -9.44
CA GLY A 433 -13.28 8.89 -9.47
C GLY A 433 -12.97 7.44 -9.87
N THR A 434 -11.71 7.07 -10.09
CA THR A 434 -11.24 5.69 -10.39
C THR A 434 -11.97 4.59 -9.59
N THR A 435 -12.10 4.72 -8.27
CA THR A 435 -12.78 3.70 -7.43
C THR A 435 -14.31 3.68 -7.57
N LEU A 436 -14.95 4.80 -7.97
CA LEU A 436 -16.39 4.78 -8.27
C LEU A 436 -16.63 3.95 -9.54
N LEU A 437 -15.83 4.20 -10.58
CA LEU A 437 -15.88 3.44 -11.84
C LEU A 437 -15.57 1.95 -11.60
N GLU A 438 -14.51 1.63 -10.85
CA GLU A 438 -14.20 0.25 -10.46
C GLU A 438 -15.40 -0.44 -9.79
N ARG A 439 -16.04 0.24 -8.83
CA ARG A 439 -17.17 -0.33 -8.08
C ARG A 439 -18.46 -0.47 -8.88
N VAL A 440 -18.70 0.41 -9.85
CA VAL A 440 -19.78 0.28 -10.85
C VAL A 440 -19.56 -0.96 -11.73
N LEU A 441 -18.32 -1.27 -12.09
CA LEU A 441 -17.98 -2.41 -12.96
C LEU A 441 -17.90 -3.74 -12.19
N ASP A 442 -17.32 -3.79 -10.97
CA ASP A 442 -17.33 -4.95 -10.05
C ASP A 442 -18.74 -5.26 -9.48
N ALA A 443 -19.77 -4.55 -9.93
CA ALA A 443 -21.17 -4.92 -9.74
C ALA A 443 -21.75 -5.79 -10.89
N HIS A 444 -21.04 -5.93 -12.01
CA HIS A 444 -21.37 -6.93 -13.03
C HIS A 444 -20.84 -8.32 -12.62
N PRO A 445 -21.63 -9.41 -12.70
CA PRO A 445 -21.25 -10.72 -12.16
C PRO A 445 -19.96 -11.29 -12.79
N GLN A 446 -19.70 -11.03 -14.07
CA GLN A 446 -18.47 -11.50 -14.74
C GLN A 446 -17.23 -10.61 -14.54
N VAL A 447 -17.25 -9.66 -13.61
CA VAL A 447 -16.15 -8.70 -13.37
C VAL A 447 -15.68 -8.79 -11.92
N ALA A 448 -14.36 -8.80 -11.71
CA ALA A 448 -13.76 -8.72 -10.36
C ALA A 448 -12.73 -7.58 -10.27
N GLY A 449 -13.00 -6.56 -9.45
CA GLY A 449 -12.07 -5.46 -9.13
C GLY A 449 -11.17 -5.76 -7.94
N LEU A 450 -9.90 -5.37 -8.04
CA LEU A 450 -8.82 -5.79 -7.13
C LEU A 450 -8.31 -4.69 -6.18
N GLY A 451 -8.95 -3.52 -6.17
CA GLY A 451 -8.46 -2.36 -5.43
C GLY A 451 -7.10 -1.88 -5.97
N GLU A 452 -6.32 -1.24 -5.11
CA GLU A 452 -5.00 -0.66 -5.47
C GLU A 452 -3.84 -1.68 -5.30
N ASN A 453 -4.17 -2.95 -5.06
CA ASN A 453 -3.25 -4.05 -4.82
C ASN A 453 -2.85 -4.75 -6.15
N SER A 454 -2.06 -4.02 -6.96
CA SER A 454 -1.52 -4.50 -8.25
C SER A 454 -0.10 -5.07 -8.14
N ILE A 455 0.20 -6.12 -8.91
CA ILE A 455 1.57 -6.63 -9.16
C ILE A 455 2.46 -5.61 -9.88
N MET A 456 1.86 -4.70 -10.64
CA MET A 456 2.59 -3.68 -11.40
C MET A 456 3.35 -2.71 -10.49
N ASN A 457 2.87 -2.49 -9.26
CA ASN A 457 3.56 -1.70 -8.23
C ASN A 457 5.01 -2.15 -8.04
N GLY A 458 5.21 -3.46 -7.83
CA GLY A 458 6.51 -4.05 -7.57
C GLY A 458 7.43 -4.15 -8.78
N LYS A 459 6.87 -4.54 -9.93
CA LYS A 459 7.68 -5.00 -11.08
C LYS A 459 7.99 -3.91 -12.11
N VAL A 460 7.12 -2.92 -12.29
CA VAL A 460 7.27 -1.94 -13.39
C VAL A 460 8.51 -1.06 -13.22
N GLY A 461 8.93 -0.72 -11.99
CA GLY A 461 10.16 0.05 -11.77
C GLY A 461 11.42 -0.63 -12.33
N SER A 462 11.57 -1.93 -12.07
CA SER A 462 12.68 -2.74 -12.59
C SER A 462 12.62 -2.86 -14.12
N ILE A 463 11.43 -3.13 -14.66
CA ILE A 463 11.22 -3.29 -16.11
C ILE A 463 11.48 -1.97 -16.84
N ARG A 464 11.03 -0.83 -16.29
CA ARG A 464 11.24 0.50 -16.87
C ARG A 464 12.72 0.85 -16.94
N SER A 465 13.46 0.60 -15.86
CA SER A 465 14.92 0.78 -15.83
C SER A 465 15.63 -0.09 -16.88
N GLN A 466 15.36 -1.40 -16.88
CA GLN A 466 16.00 -2.33 -17.82
C GLN A 466 15.59 -2.10 -19.28
N LEU A 467 14.36 -1.64 -19.53
CA LEU A 467 13.89 -1.25 -20.86
C LEU A 467 14.59 0.03 -21.34
N GLN A 468 14.76 1.05 -20.49
CA GLN A 468 15.47 2.28 -20.83
C GLN A 468 16.95 2.01 -21.17
N ASP A 469 17.58 1.14 -20.39
CA ASP A 469 18.97 0.72 -20.59
C ASP A 469 19.14 -0.16 -21.84
N SER A 470 18.11 -0.95 -22.19
CA SER A 470 18.09 -1.79 -23.39
C SER A 470 17.77 -1.02 -24.66
N TYR A 471 16.87 -0.03 -24.59
CA TYR A 471 16.49 0.84 -25.71
C TYR A 471 17.73 1.56 -26.29
N LYS A 472 18.60 2.07 -25.41
CA LYS A 472 19.90 2.68 -25.76
C LYS A 472 20.90 1.71 -26.41
N ARG A 473 20.70 0.39 -26.30
CA ARG A 473 21.54 -0.67 -26.88
C ARG A 473 20.95 -1.29 -28.16
N GLY A 474 19.68 -0.99 -28.47
CA GLY A 474 18.99 -1.44 -29.68
C GLY A 474 17.97 -2.56 -29.47
N TRP A 475 17.22 -2.84 -30.53
CA TRP A 475 15.97 -3.61 -30.49
C TRP A 475 16.10 -5.06 -29.96
N SER A 476 17.24 -5.72 -30.16
CA SER A 476 17.47 -7.08 -29.65
C SER A 476 17.41 -7.16 -28.12
N TYR A 477 17.97 -6.17 -27.42
CA TYR A 477 17.91 -6.08 -25.96
C TYR A 477 16.50 -5.73 -25.47
N VAL A 478 15.80 -4.84 -26.18
CA VAL A 478 14.39 -4.52 -25.90
C VAL A 478 13.52 -5.77 -26.01
N HIS A 479 13.67 -6.53 -27.10
CA HIS A 479 12.92 -7.77 -27.31
C HIS A 479 13.24 -8.82 -26.22
N GLN A 480 14.49 -8.90 -25.75
CA GLN A 480 14.85 -9.74 -24.61
C GLN A 480 14.10 -9.32 -23.33
N VAL A 481 14.08 -8.04 -22.97
CA VAL A 481 13.34 -7.53 -21.77
C VAL A 481 11.84 -7.84 -21.85
N ILE A 482 11.24 -7.73 -23.04
CA ILE A 482 9.82 -8.08 -23.27
C ILE A 482 9.61 -9.59 -23.09
N THR A 483 10.44 -10.42 -23.71
CA THR A 483 10.26 -11.89 -23.74
C THR A 483 10.68 -12.62 -22.46
N THR A 484 11.48 -12.00 -21.59
CA THR A 484 11.77 -12.54 -20.24
C THR A 484 10.90 -11.87 -19.18
N ILE A 485 11.22 -10.62 -18.83
CA ILE A 485 10.64 -9.94 -17.66
C ILE A 485 9.18 -9.54 -17.90
N GLY A 486 8.82 -9.22 -19.15
CA GLY A 486 7.41 -9.01 -19.52
C GLY A 486 6.57 -10.26 -19.31
N ASN A 487 7.04 -11.41 -19.80
CA ASN A 487 6.38 -12.70 -19.56
C ASN A 487 6.33 -13.07 -18.07
N GLU A 488 7.39 -12.78 -17.28
CA GLU A 488 7.34 -12.96 -15.82
C GLU A 488 6.24 -12.13 -15.14
N VAL A 489 5.91 -10.93 -15.63
CA VAL A 489 4.75 -10.15 -15.14
C VAL A 489 3.45 -10.80 -15.56
N VAL A 490 3.32 -11.19 -16.83
CA VAL A 490 2.11 -11.84 -17.37
C VAL A 490 1.75 -13.08 -16.54
N THR A 491 2.67 -14.03 -16.40
CA THR A 491 2.46 -15.25 -15.60
C THR A 491 2.20 -14.93 -14.12
N SER A 492 2.73 -13.82 -13.61
CA SER A 492 2.44 -13.38 -12.24
C SER A 492 1.01 -12.87 -12.09
N MET A 493 0.53 -12.09 -13.06
CA MET A 493 -0.85 -11.58 -13.07
C MET A 493 -1.84 -12.72 -13.24
N GLU A 494 -1.56 -13.68 -14.14
CA GLU A 494 -2.35 -14.90 -14.31
C GLU A 494 -2.44 -15.70 -13.00
N LYS A 495 -1.32 -16.00 -12.31
CA LYS A 495 -1.35 -16.67 -10.99
C LYS A 495 -2.17 -15.91 -9.94
N ARG A 496 -2.14 -14.56 -9.94
CA ARG A 496 -2.99 -13.75 -9.05
C ARG A 496 -4.46 -13.86 -9.45
N TRP A 497 -4.78 -13.81 -10.73
CA TRP A 497 -6.15 -13.94 -11.25
C TRP A 497 -6.76 -15.29 -10.87
N ASP A 498 -6.05 -16.39 -11.06
CA ASP A 498 -6.46 -17.73 -10.59
C ASP A 498 -6.71 -17.73 -9.07
N ASN A 499 -5.81 -17.10 -8.30
CA ASN A 499 -5.99 -16.98 -6.85
C ASN A 499 -7.26 -16.21 -6.45
N ILE A 500 -7.72 -15.25 -7.24
CA ILE A 500 -8.96 -14.48 -6.99
C ILE A 500 -10.20 -15.27 -7.45
N VAL A 501 -10.09 -15.97 -8.59
CA VAL A 501 -11.14 -16.85 -9.13
C VAL A 501 -11.42 -18.02 -8.19
N ASP A 502 -10.43 -18.53 -7.46
CA ASP A 502 -10.65 -19.60 -6.47
C ASP A 502 -11.07 -19.07 -5.09
N SER A 503 -10.56 -17.90 -4.66
CA SER A 503 -10.79 -17.41 -3.29
C SER A 503 -12.12 -16.69 -3.09
N ARG A 504 -12.64 -16.00 -4.13
CA ARG A 504 -14.01 -15.45 -4.10
C ARG A 504 -15.08 -16.52 -4.28
N PHE A 505 -14.76 -17.63 -4.96
CA PHE A 505 -15.71 -18.66 -5.41
C PHE A 505 -15.30 -20.05 -4.87
N ARG A 506 -15.08 -20.15 -3.55
CA ARG A 506 -14.69 -21.40 -2.87
C ARG A 506 -15.75 -22.47 -3.10
N ASP A 507 -15.35 -23.72 -3.33
CA ASP A 507 -16.24 -24.84 -3.67
C ASP A 507 -17.25 -25.18 -2.56
N GLY A 508 -18.39 -24.49 -2.54
CA GLY A 508 -19.37 -24.52 -1.45
C GLY A 508 -20.82 -24.40 -1.94
N GLU A 509 -21.32 -25.47 -2.55
CA GLU A 509 -22.73 -25.81 -2.86
C GLU A 509 -23.60 -24.85 -3.70
N ASP A 510 -23.43 -23.52 -3.64
CA ASP A 510 -24.22 -22.54 -4.39
C ASP A 510 -23.74 -22.41 -5.85
N SER A 511 -24.00 -23.47 -6.62
CA SER A 511 -23.57 -23.72 -8.01
C SER A 511 -24.02 -22.70 -9.09
N ASN A 512 -24.55 -21.54 -8.69
CA ASN A 512 -25.02 -20.46 -9.56
C ASN A 512 -24.04 -19.29 -9.72
N GLU A 513 -22.95 -19.22 -8.95
CA GLU A 513 -22.01 -18.09 -9.05
C GLU A 513 -21.22 -18.09 -10.37
N VAL A 514 -21.27 -16.97 -11.09
CA VAL A 514 -20.65 -16.82 -12.42
C VAL A 514 -19.18 -16.41 -12.27
N LYS A 515 -18.24 -17.29 -12.67
CA LYS A 515 -16.81 -16.98 -12.64
C LYS A 515 -16.47 -15.73 -13.48
N PRO A 516 -15.58 -14.83 -12.99
CA PRO A 516 -15.31 -13.57 -13.66
C PRO A 516 -14.46 -13.79 -14.91
N THR A 517 -14.88 -13.19 -16.02
CA THR A 517 -14.14 -13.21 -17.29
C THR A 517 -13.38 -11.90 -17.54
N ARG A 518 -13.54 -10.91 -16.67
CA ARG A 518 -12.76 -9.67 -16.63
C ARG A 518 -12.28 -9.38 -15.22
N ILE A 519 -11.06 -8.86 -15.11
CA ILE A 519 -10.46 -8.47 -13.83
C ILE A 519 -9.95 -7.03 -13.94
N ILE A 520 -10.28 -6.19 -12.95
CA ILE A 520 -9.89 -4.77 -12.94
C ILE A 520 -8.64 -4.57 -12.08
N ASP A 521 -7.55 -4.16 -12.72
CA ASP A 521 -6.36 -3.60 -12.08
C ASP A 521 -6.51 -2.06 -12.03
N LYS A 522 -6.83 -1.51 -10.87
CA LYS A 522 -7.08 -0.08 -10.67
C LYS A 522 -5.98 0.51 -9.81
N LEU A 523 -5.12 1.32 -10.42
CA LEU A 523 -4.04 2.01 -9.72
C LEU A 523 -3.91 3.41 -10.31
N ASN A 524 -4.00 4.45 -9.47
CA ASN A 524 -4.01 5.83 -9.96
C ASN A 524 -2.71 6.15 -10.74
N THR A 525 -1.55 5.62 -10.33
CA THR A 525 -0.27 5.77 -11.04
C THR A 525 -0.12 4.97 -12.33
N ASN A 526 -1.07 4.08 -12.70
CA ASN A 526 -1.02 3.36 -13.98
C ASN A 526 -1.14 4.30 -15.21
N HIS A 527 -1.49 5.59 -15.04
CA HIS A 527 -1.37 6.58 -16.13
C HIS A 527 0.06 6.66 -16.68
N ARG A 528 1.08 6.39 -15.85
CA ARG A 528 2.51 6.36 -16.26
C ARG A 528 2.89 5.04 -16.95
N ASN A 529 2.02 4.05 -16.89
CA ASN A 529 2.30 2.67 -17.28
C ASN A 529 1.53 2.23 -18.52
N VAL A 530 0.72 3.08 -19.17
CA VAL A 530 -0.11 2.71 -20.34
C VAL A 530 0.72 2.05 -21.44
N GLY A 531 1.90 2.57 -21.78
CA GLY A 531 2.82 1.93 -22.73
C GLY A 531 3.24 0.52 -22.33
N PHE A 532 3.56 0.29 -21.04
CA PHE A 532 3.86 -1.04 -20.52
C PHE A 532 2.63 -1.96 -20.52
N ILE A 533 1.46 -1.44 -20.13
CA ILE A 533 0.20 -2.18 -20.13
C ILE A 533 -0.13 -2.65 -21.55
N HIS A 534 0.03 -1.79 -22.56
CA HIS A 534 -0.19 -2.15 -23.96
C HIS A 534 0.84 -3.18 -24.46
N MET A 535 2.12 -3.04 -24.07
CA MET A 535 3.21 -3.97 -24.40
C MET A 535 3.04 -5.36 -23.77
N LEU A 536 2.43 -5.45 -22.57
CA LEU A 536 2.17 -6.72 -21.88
C LEU A 536 0.86 -7.36 -22.30
N PHE A 537 -0.19 -6.56 -22.52
CA PHE A 537 -1.53 -7.02 -22.89
C PHE A 537 -2.14 -6.13 -23.99
N PRO A 538 -1.81 -6.36 -25.28
CA PRO A 538 -2.27 -5.52 -26.37
C PRO A 538 -3.79 -5.33 -26.47
N ASN A 539 -4.55 -6.32 -26.01
CA ASN A 539 -6.01 -6.37 -26.09
C ASN A 539 -6.74 -5.93 -24.78
N ALA A 540 -6.01 -5.57 -23.72
CA ALA A 540 -6.59 -5.11 -22.46
C ALA A 540 -7.43 -3.84 -22.63
N LEU A 541 -8.60 -3.76 -22.00
CA LEU A 541 -9.34 -2.49 -21.94
C LEU A 541 -8.58 -1.53 -21.02
N ILE A 542 -8.25 -0.32 -21.49
CA ILE A 542 -7.63 0.73 -20.68
C ILE A 542 -8.63 1.88 -20.56
N ILE A 543 -9.02 2.20 -19.33
CA ILE A 543 -10.00 3.25 -19.03
C ILE A 543 -9.34 4.36 -18.22
N HIS A 544 -9.37 5.56 -18.77
CA HIS A 544 -8.93 6.79 -18.14
C HIS A 544 -10.11 7.44 -17.42
N ALA A 545 -10.20 7.25 -16.11
CA ALA A 545 -11.10 8.00 -15.26
C ALA A 545 -10.54 9.40 -15.06
N ALA A 546 -11.25 10.41 -15.56
CA ALA A 546 -10.80 11.80 -15.57
C ALA A 546 -11.91 12.73 -15.06
N ARG A 547 -11.52 13.87 -14.49
CA ARG A 547 -12.39 14.78 -13.73
C ARG A 547 -11.84 16.20 -13.83
N ASN A 548 -12.67 17.21 -13.55
CA ASN A 548 -12.28 18.62 -13.53
C ASN A 548 -10.91 18.83 -12.81
N PRO A 549 -9.98 19.62 -13.38
CA PRO A 549 -8.63 19.81 -12.85
C PRO A 549 -8.60 20.30 -11.41
N MET A 550 -9.19 21.46 -11.11
CA MET A 550 -9.22 22.05 -9.77
C MET A 550 -9.87 21.12 -8.75
N ASP A 551 -10.98 20.49 -9.13
CA ASP A 551 -11.72 19.59 -8.26
C ASP A 551 -10.95 18.26 -7.99
N SER A 552 -10.01 17.90 -8.87
CA SER A 552 -9.08 16.79 -8.71
C SER A 552 -7.86 17.18 -7.86
N VAL A 553 -7.15 18.24 -8.23
CA VAL A 553 -5.93 18.72 -7.53
C VAL A 553 -6.25 19.18 -6.11
N PHE A 554 -7.29 20.02 -5.91
CA PHE A 554 -7.71 20.40 -4.56
C PHE A 554 -8.28 19.22 -3.78
N SER A 555 -8.81 18.17 -4.43
CA SER A 555 -9.16 16.94 -3.71
C SER A 555 -7.93 16.16 -3.29
N ALA A 556 -6.90 16.03 -4.13
CA ALA A 556 -5.65 15.39 -3.75
C ALA A 556 -4.93 16.15 -2.62
N TYR A 557 -4.78 17.47 -2.74
CA TYR A 557 -4.14 18.35 -1.75
C TYR A 557 -4.65 18.14 -0.32
N LYS A 558 -5.97 18.04 -0.14
CA LYS A 558 -6.62 17.86 1.18
C LYS A 558 -6.71 16.41 1.69
N HIS A 559 -6.02 15.45 1.08
CA HIS A 559 -5.89 14.08 1.59
C HIS A 559 -4.46 13.79 2.11
N ASP A 560 -4.31 12.69 2.84
CA ASP A 560 -3.01 12.20 3.36
C ASP A 560 -2.61 10.94 2.57
N PHE A 561 -1.67 11.07 1.63
CA PHE A 561 -1.12 9.94 0.87
C PHE A 561 0.18 9.49 1.53
N ASN A 562 0.08 8.87 2.70
CA ASN A 562 1.22 8.32 3.44
C ASN A 562 1.84 7.12 2.68
N VAL A 563 2.68 7.40 1.68
CA VAL A 563 3.49 6.40 0.97
C VAL A 563 4.86 6.33 1.64
N GLU A 564 5.17 5.19 2.25
CA GLU A 564 6.47 4.94 2.87
C GLU A 564 7.48 4.42 1.84
N PHE A 565 8.60 5.13 1.70
CA PHE A 565 9.66 4.83 0.73
C PHE A 565 10.97 4.47 1.45
N PRO A 566 11.58 3.30 1.17
CA PRO A 566 12.84 2.88 1.80
C PRO A 566 14.05 3.63 1.25
N MET A 567 14.91 4.13 2.12
CA MET A 567 16.07 4.94 1.80
C MET A 567 17.38 4.12 1.80
N PRO A 568 18.43 4.52 1.02
CA PRO A 568 19.70 3.78 0.95
C PRO A 568 20.53 3.70 2.24
N ASP A 569 20.15 4.44 3.28
CA ASP A 569 20.76 4.37 4.62
C ASP A 569 20.09 3.32 5.54
N GLY A 570 18.90 2.82 5.16
CA GLY A 570 18.08 1.91 5.96
C GLY A 570 16.94 2.60 6.71
N SER A 571 16.78 3.91 6.58
CA SER A 571 15.57 4.61 7.04
C SER A 571 14.41 4.45 6.05
N THR A 572 13.21 4.83 6.48
CA THR A 572 12.03 4.95 5.64
C THR A 572 11.55 6.40 5.70
N LYS A 573 11.20 7.00 4.56
CA LYS A 573 10.63 8.36 4.51
C LYS A 573 9.26 8.35 3.89
N ASN A 574 8.37 9.18 4.43
CA ASN A 574 7.06 9.40 3.83
C ASN A 574 7.22 10.28 2.58
N PHE A 575 6.57 9.90 1.48
CA PHE A 575 6.57 10.65 0.23
C PHE A 575 5.15 11.09 -0.12
N ASP A 576 4.93 12.38 -0.30
CA ASP A 576 3.64 12.92 -0.75
C ASP A 576 3.82 14.24 -1.52
N ASN A 577 3.66 14.19 -2.85
CA ASN A 577 3.70 15.36 -3.73
C ASN A 577 2.42 16.23 -3.67
N MET A 578 1.47 15.92 -2.80
CA MET A 578 0.20 16.66 -2.65
C MET A 578 0.16 17.51 -1.37
N CYS A 579 1.23 17.57 -0.57
CA CYS A 579 1.27 18.39 0.66
C CYS A 579 1.48 19.89 0.42
N ARG A 580 1.68 20.31 -0.84
CA ARG A 580 1.83 21.71 -1.27
C ARG A 580 0.98 21.97 -2.52
N MET A 581 0.68 23.24 -2.80
CA MET A 581 -0.12 23.59 -3.98
C MET A 581 0.70 23.55 -5.28
N ASP A 582 1.94 24.04 -5.24
CA ASP A 582 2.87 24.06 -6.37
C ASP A 582 3.18 22.63 -6.86
N THR A 583 3.64 21.75 -5.98
CA THR A 583 3.99 20.38 -6.34
C THR A 583 2.77 19.51 -6.70
N ALA A 584 1.58 19.82 -6.16
CA ALA A 584 0.34 19.15 -6.55
C ALA A 584 -0.11 19.53 -7.97
N VAL A 585 0.06 20.79 -8.37
CA VAL A 585 -0.22 21.26 -9.74
C VAL A 585 0.81 20.73 -10.72
N GLU A 586 2.10 20.82 -10.40
CA GLU A 586 3.19 20.34 -11.27
C GLU A 586 3.03 18.84 -11.59
N VAL A 587 2.68 18.01 -10.60
CA VAL A 587 2.40 16.58 -10.82
C VAL A 587 1.09 16.33 -11.58
N TYR A 588 0.11 17.25 -11.54
CA TYR A 588 -1.07 17.19 -12.42
C TYR A 588 -0.73 17.54 -13.87
N GLN A 589 0.12 18.54 -14.09
CA GLN A 589 0.61 18.92 -15.42
C GLN A 589 1.44 17.80 -16.06
N VAL A 590 2.32 17.15 -15.28
CA VAL A 590 3.04 15.94 -15.70
C VAL A 590 2.08 14.79 -16.04
N TYR A 591 1.01 14.60 -15.26
CA TYR A 591 -0.03 13.62 -15.55
C TYR A 591 -0.75 13.91 -16.88
N ARG A 592 -1.09 15.18 -17.16
CA ARG A 592 -1.70 15.58 -18.44
C ARG A 592 -0.75 15.34 -19.61
N ASP A 593 0.48 15.85 -19.54
CA ASP A 593 1.53 15.66 -20.55
C ASP A 593 1.82 14.17 -20.90
N ILE A 594 1.65 13.28 -19.92
CA ILE A 594 1.71 11.82 -20.11
C ILE A 594 0.46 11.30 -20.85
N MET A 595 -0.74 11.71 -20.45
CA MET A 595 -1.99 11.25 -21.09
C MET A 595 -2.13 11.76 -22.53
N ASP A 596 -1.75 13.01 -22.76
CA ASP A 596 -1.79 13.66 -24.07
C ASP A 596 -0.73 13.05 -25.02
N HIS A 597 0.42 12.61 -24.49
CA HIS A 597 1.38 11.77 -25.22
C HIS A 597 0.79 10.42 -25.60
N TRP A 598 0.07 9.73 -24.70
CA TRP A 598 -0.50 8.41 -25.03
C TRP A 598 -1.54 8.48 -26.14
N GLU A 599 -2.40 9.49 -26.15
CA GLU A 599 -3.39 9.65 -27.23
C GLU A 599 -2.71 10.01 -28.56
N SER A 600 -1.56 10.71 -28.52
CA SER A 600 -0.73 10.99 -29.70
C SER A 600 -0.05 9.74 -30.29
N VAL A 601 0.48 8.83 -29.46
CA VAL A 601 1.19 7.61 -29.92
C VAL A 601 0.30 6.36 -30.08
N MET A 602 -0.88 6.36 -29.47
CA MET A 602 -1.87 5.26 -29.50
C MET A 602 -3.31 5.80 -29.57
N PRO A 603 -3.70 6.55 -30.63
CA PRO A 603 -5.01 7.18 -30.72
C PRO A 603 -6.16 6.18 -30.66
N GLY A 604 -7.18 6.47 -29.85
CA GLY A 604 -8.35 5.62 -29.59
C GLY A 604 -8.09 4.40 -28.71
N ARG A 605 -6.84 4.17 -28.27
CA ARG A 605 -6.45 3.02 -27.44
C ARG A 605 -6.88 3.16 -25.98
N ILE A 606 -7.23 4.36 -25.55
CA ILE A 606 -7.67 4.68 -24.19
C ILE A 606 -9.14 5.08 -24.25
N MET A 607 -9.98 4.39 -23.48
CA MET A 607 -11.35 4.84 -23.25
C MET A 607 -11.32 5.96 -22.19
N HIS A 608 -11.76 7.16 -22.52
CA HIS A 608 -11.94 8.21 -21.53
C HIS A 608 -13.31 8.05 -20.88
N VAL A 609 -13.39 8.23 -19.55
CA VAL A 609 -14.63 8.27 -18.78
C VAL A 609 -14.58 9.50 -17.89
N ARG A 610 -15.45 10.47 -18.17
CA ARG A 610 -15.52 11.71 -17.38
C ARG A 610 -16.36 11.49 -16.12
N TYR A 611 -15.81 11.78 -14.95
CA TYR A 611 -16.47 11.68 -13.65
C TYR A 611 -17.80 12.43 -13.62
N GLU A 612 -17.81 13.65 -14.16
CA GLU A 612 -19.00 14.48 -14.25
C GLU A 612 -20.08 13.83 -15.13
N GLU A 613 -19.72 13.10 -16.19
CA GLU A 613 -20.70 12.37 -17.02
C GLU A 613 -21.17 11.10 -16.31
N LEU A 614 -20.27 10.30 -15.75
CA LEU A 614 -20.60 9.11 -14.96
C LEU A 614 -21.56 9.40 -13.78
N VAL A 615 -21.49 10.62 -13.22
CA VAL A 615 -22.34 11.08 -12.12
C VAL A 615 -23.69 11.63 -12.57
N HIS A 616 -23.83 12.13 -13.81
CA HIS A 616 -25.10 12.62 -14.35
C HIS A 616 -25.86 11.55 -15.16
N ASP A 617 -25.15 10.67 -15.87
CA ASP A 617 -25.69 9.52 -16.60
C ASP A 617 -24.83 8.27 -16.36
N LEU A 618 -25.11 7.59 -15.24
CA LEU A 618 -24.50 6.30 -14.92
C LEU A 618 -24.80 5.24 -15.99
N GLU A 619 -26.04 5.21 -16.48
CA GLU A 619 -26.53 4.09 -17.29
C GLU A 619 -25.91 4.12 -18.70
N GLY A 620 -25.88 5.29 -19.35
CA GLY A 620 -25.22 5.48 -20.64
C GLY A 620 -23.71 5.23 -20.57
N VAL A 621 -23.03 5.82 -19.58
CA VAL A 621 -21.57 5.64 -19.40
C VAL A 621 -21.24 4.18 -19.09
N ALA A 622 -21.96 3.53 -18.17
CA ALA A 622 -21.69 2.14 -17.82
C ALA A 622 -21.99 1.19 -19.00
N LYS A 623 -23.05 1.41 -19.77
CA LYS A 623 -23.33 0.65 -21.01
C LYS A 623 -22.19 0.76 -22.02
N ALA A 624 -21.61 1.95 -22.21
CA ALA A 624 -20.46 2.14 -23.09
C ALA A 624 -19.22 1.35 -22.60
N VAL A 625 -18.94 1.36 -21.30
CA VAL A 625 -17.77 0.64 -20.73
C VAL A 625 -17.97 -0.88 -20.77
N ILE A 626 -19.19 -1.37 -20.49
CA ILE A 626 -19.53 -2.81 -20.57
C ILE A 626 -19.43 -3.32 -22.01
N ALA A 627 -19.89 -2.55 -22.99
CA ALA A 627 -19.71 -2.85 -24.41
C ALA A 627 -18.23 -2.88 -24.81
N ALA A 628 -17.43 -1.91 -24.34
CA ALA A 628 -15.97 -1.88 -24.55
C ALA A 628 -15.25 -3.11 -23.94
N ALA A 629 -15.69 -3.54 -22.75
CA ALA A 629 -15.21 -4.78 -22.12
C ALA A 629 -15.62 -6.05 -22.90
N GLY A 630 -16.59 -5.95 -23.82
CA GLY A 630 -17.14 -7.10 -24.55
C GLY A 630 -17.98 -8.00 -23.63
N LEU A 631 -18.81 -7.39 -22.80
CA LEU A 631 -19.76 -8.05 -21.90
C LEU A 631 -21.20 -7.62 -22.25
N THR A 632 -22.18 -8.41 -21.81
CA THR A 632 -23.61 -8.04 -21.86
C THR A 632 -23.96 -7.08 -20.74
N TRP A 633 -25.07 -6.35 -20.86
CA TRP A 633 -25.59 -5.52 -19.77
C TRP A 633 -26.13 -6.36 -18.60
N HIS A 634 -26.05 -5.83 -17.36
CA HIS A 634 -26.62 -6.43 -16.16
C HIS A 634 -27.07 -5.34 -15.16
N ASP A 635 -28.32 -5.38 -14.69
CA ASP A 635 -28.93 -4.27 -13.94
C ASP A 635 -28.35 -4.05 -12.52
N GLU A 636 -27.62 -5.03 -11.97
CA GLU A 636 -26.87 -4.84 -10.71
C GLU A 636 -25.85 -3.70 -10.77
N ILE A 637 -25.37 -3.33 -11.97
CA ILE A 637 -24.46 -2.21 -12.19
C ILE A 637 -25.03 -0.90 -11.61
N LEU A 638 -26.34 -0.66 -11.75
CA LEU A 638 -27.00 0.52 -11.18
C LEU A 638 -27.11 0.44 -9.65
N ASN A 639 -27.13 -0.79 -9.12
CA ASN A 639 -27.26 -1.13 -7.71
C ASN A 639 -25.90 -1.37 -7.02
N PHE A 640 -24.78 -0.98 -7.65
CA PHE A 640 -23.41 -1.21 -7.16
C PHE A 640 -23.16 -0.85 -5.68
N HIS A 641 -23.88 0.16 -5.18
CA HIS A 641 -23.77 0.70 -3.83
C HIS A 641 -24.46 -0.18 -2.77
N LEU A 642 -25.32 -1.12 -3.18
CA LEU A 642 -25.97 -2.11 -2.32
C LEU A 642 -25.12 -3.36 -2.10
N ARG A 643 -24.06 -3.59 -2.91
CA ARG A 643 -23.16 -4.74 -2.71
C ARG A 643 -22.38 -4.58 -1.40
N LYS A 644 -22.45 -5.61 -0.55
CA LYS A 644 -21.80 -5.66 0.78
C LYS A 644 -20.26 -5.68 0.71
N GLN A 645 -19.71 -6.06 -0.45
CA GLN A 645 -18.28 -6.15 -0.72
C GLN A 645 -17.48 -4.96 -0.16
N ALA A 646 -16.25 -5.22 0.23
CA ALA A 646 -15.34 -4.22 0.75
C ALA A 646 -14.95 -3.17 -0.29
N VAL A 647 -14.55 -1.99 0.20
CA VAL A 647 -14.09 -0.87 -0.63
C VAL A 647 -12.85 -0.26 0.04
N ASN A 648 -11.67 -0.84 -0.19
CA ASN A 648 -10.42 -0.39 0.44
C ASN A 648 -9.81 0.83 -0.27
N THR A 649 -10.29 2.02 0.09
CA THR A 649 -9.74 3.31 -0.37
C THR A 649 -10.24 4.44 0.52
N TRP A 650 -9.63 5.63 0.41
CA TRP A 650 -10.15 6.87 0.98
C TRP A 650 -11.55 7.25 0.46
N SER A 651 -11.94 6.81 -0.74
CA SER A 651 -13.30 7.05 -1.28
C SER A 651 -14.42 6.19 -0.67
N SER A 652 -14.12 5.24 0.23
CA SER A 652 -15.04 4.15 0.60
C SER A 652 -16.41 4.64 1.10
N THR A 653 -16.39 5.61 2.01
CA THR A 653 -17.56 6.27 2.61
C THR A 653 -18.35 7.13 1.64
N GLN A 654 -17.76 7.48 0.49
CA GLN A 654 -18.42 8.22 -0.59
C GLN A 654 -19.16 7.24 -1.51
N VAL A 655 -18.51 6.15 -1.92
CA VAL A 655 -19.08 5.15 -2.85
C VAL A 655 -20.27 4.41 -2.23
N ARG A 656 -20.22 4.07 -0.94
CA ARG A 656 -21.34 3.43 -0.21
C ARG A 656 -22.60 4.31 -0.09
N LYS A 657 -22.55 5.60 -0.44
CA LYS A 657 -23.70 6.52 -0.45
C LYS A 657 -24.41 6.61 -1.81
N GLY A 658 -23.99 5.82 -2.79
CA GLY A 658 -24.47 5.90 -4.18
C GLY A 658 -23.99 7.16 -4.91
N ILE A 659 -24.40 7.30 -6.16
CA ILE A 659 -24.02 8.45 -6.99
C ILE A 659 -24.68 9.73 -6.49
N ASN A 660 -23.89 10.80 -6.44
CA ASN A 660 -24.35 12.12 -6.03
C ASN A 660 -23.39 13.21 -6.57
N THR A 661 -23.96 14.35 -6.98
CA THR A 661 -23.23 15.51 -7.52
C THR A 661 -22.44 16.30 -6.49
N LYS A 662 -22.50 15.96 -5.19
CA LYS A 662 -21.83 16.71 -4.10
C LYS A 662 -20.30 16.63 -4.16
N GLY A 663 -19.75 15.81 -5.05
CA GLY A 663 -18.33 15.78 -5.37
C GLY A 663 -17.91 16.83 -6.40
N ILE A 664 -18.83 17.44 -7.16
CA ILE A 664 -18.52 18.38 -8.25
C ILE A 664 -18.38 19.80 -7.69
N ASP A 665 -17.45 20.58 -8.26
CA ASP A 665 -17.18 22.00 -7.92
C ASP A 665 -16.83 22.25 -6.44
N THR A 666 -16.31 21.23 -5.74
CA THR A 666 -15.98 21.32 -4.30
C THR A 666 -14.81 22.24 -3.99
N TRP A 667 -14.09 22.72 -5.00
CA TRP A 667 -13.05 23.74 -4.88
C TRP A 667 -13.62 25.17 -4.77
N LYS A 668 -14.74 25.49 -5.44
CA LYS A 668 -15.29 26.86 -5.54
C LYS A 668 -15.67 27.49 -4.19
N LYS A 669 -15.91 26.70 -3.15
CA LYS A 669 -16.13 27.22 -1.79
C LYS A 669 -14.89 27.91 -1.18
N TYR A 670 -13.70 27.63 -1.72
CA TYR A 670 -12.39 28.22 -1.38
C TYR A 670 -11.74 28.87 -2.61
N GLU A 671 -12.53 29.36 -3.57
CA GLU A 671 -12.06 29.91 -4.86
C GLU A 671 -10.97 30.97 -4.68
N ALA A 672 -11.18 31.95 -3.80
CA ALA A 672 -10.20 33.00 -3.49
C ALA A 672 -8.91 32.48 -2.82
N GLN A 673 -8.98 31.39 -2.03
CA GLN A 673 -7.79 30.78 -1.41
C GLN A 673 -7.07 29.79 -2.35
N LEU A 674 -7.69 29.43 -3.47
CA LEU A 674 -7.16 28.53 -4.50
C LEU A 674 -6.82 29.26 -5.80
N GLU A 675 -6.93 30.59 -5.84
CA GLU A 675 -6.52 31.44 -6.97
C GLU A 675 -5.07 31.14 -7.44
N PRO A 676 -4.05 30.98 -6.57
CA PRO A 676 -2.72 30.57 -7.02
C PRO A 676 -2.66 29.17 -7.63
N MET A 677 -3.51 28.24 -7.19
CA MET A 677 -3.60 26.89 -7.77
C MET A 677 -4.26 26.92 -9.17
N LEU A 678 -5.22 27.83 -9.36
CA LEU A 678 -5.89 28.09 -10.63
C LEU A 678 -4.92 28.73 -11.64
N GLU A 679 -4.18 29.77 -11.22
CA GLU A 679 -3.14 30.42 -12.03
C GLU A 679 -2.04 29.43 -12.45
N MET A 680 -1.51 28.64 -11.52
CA MET A 680 -0.44 27.68 -11.80
C MET A 680 -0.84 26.56 -12.76
N LEU A 681 -2.12 26.17 -12.82
CA LEU A 681 -2.59 25.16 -13.77
C LEU A 681 -2.47 25.65 -15.22
N GLY A 682 -2.68 26.94 -15.47
CA GLY A 682 -2.71 27.53 -16.81
C GLY A 682 -3.72 26.83 -17.72
N ASP A 683 -3.36 26.65 -18.98
CA ASP A 683 -4.17 26.02 -20.03
C ASP A 683 -4.72 24.63 -19.64
N TYR A 684 -4.09 23.91 -18.71
CA TYR A 684 -4.60 22.63 -18.19
C TYR A 684 -5.86 22.76 -17.31
N ILE A 685 -6.38 23.98 -17.09
CA ILE A 685 -7.73 24.20 -16.57
C ILE A 685 -8.81 23.82 -17.60
N ASP A 686 -8.52 23.98 -18.89
CA ASP A 686 -9.45 23.68 -19.98
C ASP A 686 -9.52 22.17 -20.20
N TYR A 687 -10.68 21.61 -19.83
CA TYR A 687 -10.87 20.18 -19.64
C TYR A 687 -11.92 19.63 -20.62
N ASP A 688 -11.66 19.78 -21.92
CA ASP A 688 -12.51 19.24 -22.99
C ASP A 688 -12.19 17.76 -23.26
N LEU A 689 -12.44 16.91 -22.26
CA LEU A 689 -12.60 15.47 -22.46
C LEU A 689 -14.08 15.11 -22.40
N THR A 690 -14.53 14.27 -23.32
CA THR A 690 -15.82 13.59 -23.30
C THR A 690 -15.61 12.08 -23.07
N THR A 691 -16.62 11.38 -22.58
CA THR A 691 -16.57 9.91 -22.48
C THR A 691 -16.51 9.31 -23.89
N SER A 692 -15.38 8.70 -24.22
CA SER A 692 -15.07 8.21 -25.58
C SER A 692 -15.38 6.72 -25.74
N HIS A 693 -15.50 6.25 -26.98
CA HIS A 693 -15.60 4.82 -27.26
C HIS A 693 -14.21 4.18 -27.35
N TYR A 694 -14.01 3.07 -26.63
CA TYR A 694 -12.81 2.25 -26.80
C TYR A 694 -12.73 1.69 -28.22
N THR A 695 -11.63 1.96 -28.92
CA THR A 695 -11.33 1.29 -30.20
C THR A 695 -10.15 0.34 -29.99
N PRO A 696 -10.38 -0.99 -29.95
CA PRO A 696 -9.29 -1.94 -29.98
C PRO A 696 -8.46 -1.74 -31.25
N ILE A 697 -7.12 -1.79 -31.13
CA ILE A 697 -6.24 -1.81 -32.31
C ILE A 697 -6.57 -3.09 -33.08
N LYS A 698 -7.18 -2.93 -34.26
CA LYS A 698 -7.41 -4.03 -35.19
C LYS A 698 -6.06 -4.52 -35.68
N GLU A 699 -5.95 -5.82 -35.96
CA GLU A 699 -4.70 -6.51 -36.33
C GLU A 699 -3.96 -5.93 -37.55
N ASN A 700 -4.59 -5.00 -38.29
CA ASN A 700 -4.11 -4.40 -39.53
C ASN A 700 -3.48 -2.98 -39.39
N PHE A 701 -3.19 -2.50 -38.17
CA PHE A 701 -2.26 -1.38 -37.95
C PHE A 701 -0.91 -1.90 -37.45
#